data_AF-A0AAV2ZEB4-F1
#
_entry.id   AF-A0AAV2ZEB4-F1
#
_cell.length_a   1.000
_cell.length_b   1.000
_cell.length_c   1.000
_cell.angle_alpha   90.00
_cell.angle_beta   90.00
_cell.angle_gamma   90.00
#
_symmetry.space_group_name_H-M   'P 1'
#
loop_
_entity.id
_entity.type
_entity.pdbx_description
1 polymer ?
#
loop_
_entity_poly.entity_id
_entity_poly.type
_entity_poly.pdbx_seq_one_letter_code
_entity_poly.pdbx_strand_id
1 'polypeptide(L)'
;MAARVAATDAAVATPQHDIDAHVPWSWGRCLSSLFALVLLATDIPRTGFGTIKYTNLYPSVAPDTVINYGPYEHSVVRLARNSSHDGAEVVTASCDGVSLDAAPLWSYKFDTLSIPSRAMAAHLNVSSYPRCVFYDGECDGDLDPSLVLTMLDSLISSLQCRYFAGPGPHAPFEFITKSNWIDRLHHYVEKRFGLVNQEVHMHHVHYFGVNETQRLDICYRDAITRRASASVPMIPRFCALGAPWIMAHPLDLNAVDRRYQLWEHVAIRMALLREAYPGLEFDITVIMTHYTYTNKQAIATSSLLAEAFLRAEDQEITTWIRGRHCDSGECTTVVFDDYRYERIYSEQNPNEILLLTAVLRGGSQLYMWIRLVLLWCACYKARAVERRLRSLRARVVAAWKTFFRIPSHVIVYGSWVPVLGYAVAHYVDCGQFHLLFYCLWSTSNGVDNFDFFPYLKVASIQMRNAWMFSLFIKLMVLVQTTLFQPRHGQTLQHAGLVSIRRFVIGLTSAISVFAQWRRLEFRDTNIVYFQVLPATSVGREARIQRKCDTYTEFGFHYEILVLSVSFGVVVICASIWRILLQLEPIVTCRPFAPRGIIFARSFYVPFSTGVLFPVTMLDVFWKFRTKGGVMQGQANAEFVRAEAADCRFNAECEFDVRFAVI
;
A
#
# COMPACT_ATOMS: atom_id res chain seq x y z
N MET A 1 -52.19 8.72 -66.53
CA MET A 1 -51.71 9.78 -65.61
C MET A 1 -50.87 9.10 -64.53
N ALA A 2 -49.57 8.95 -64.78
CA ALA A 2 -48.62 8.34 -63.85
C ALA A 2 -47.56 9.40 -63.53
N ALA A 3 -47.58 9.92 -62.30
CA ALA A 3 -46.65 10.94 -61.84
C ALA A 3 -45.30 10.31 -61.49
N ARG A 4 -44.25 10.69 -62.24
CA ARG A 4 -42.85 10.44 -61.88
C ARG A 4 -42.49 11.30 -60.67
N VAL A 5 -42.24 10.68 -59.53
CA VAL A 5 -41.50 11.29 -58.42
C VAL A 5 -40.03 11.28 -58.81
N ALA A 6 -39.50 12.44 -59.23
CA ALA A 6 -38.07 12.64 -59.39
C ALA A 6 -37.44 12.72 -58.00
N ALA A 7 -36.71 11.69 -57.61
CA ALA A 7 -35.80 11.75 -56.48
C ALA A 7 -34.66 12.71 -56.85
N THR A 8 -34.74 13.95 -56.35
CA THR A 8 -33.59 14.84 -56.30
C THR A 8 -32.65 14.32 -55.22
N ASP A 9 -31.59 13.64 -55.64
CA ASP A 9 -30.38 13.46 -54.82
C ASP A 9 -29.80 14.85 -54.51
N ALA A 10 -30.33 15.48 -53.47
CA ALA A 10 -29.67 16.59 -52.83
C ALA A 10 -28.40 16.01 -52.19
N ALA A 11 -27.30 16.03 -52.93
CA ALA A 11 -25.99 15.76 -52.39
C ALA A 11 -25.76 16.73 -51.22
N VAL A 12 -25.94 16.23 -50.00
CA VAL A 12 -25.54 16.92 -48.78
C VAL A 12 -24.03 17.08 -48.90
N ALA A 13 -23.61 18.29 -49.29
CA ALA A 13 -22.22 18.66 -49.35
C ALA A 13 -21.68 18.66 -47.91
N THR A 14 -21.15 17.52 -47.48
CA THR A 14 -20.33 17.47 -46.28
C THR A 14 -19.11 18.36 -46.53
N PRO A 15 -18.79 19.31 -45.64
CA PRO A 15 -17.59 20.13 -45.77
C PRO A 15 -16.37 19.23 -46.00
N GLN A 16 -15.38 19.71 -46.77
CA GLN A 16 -14.07 19.03 -46.83
C GLN A 16 -13.45 19.04 -45.41
N HIS A 17 -13.75 18.01 -44.63
CA HIS A 17 -13.26 17.84 -43.27
C HIS A 17 -11.80 17.40 -43.33
N ASP A 18 -10.89 18.36 -43.49
CA ASP A 18 -9.47 18.10 -43.37
C ASP A 18 -9.04 18.11 -41.91
N ILE A 19 -8.79 16.91 -41.36
CA ILE A 19 -8.28 16.74 -39.99
C ILE A 19 -6.98 17.50 -39.75
N ASP A 20 -6.17 17.72 -40.79
CA ASP A 20 -4.93 18.49 -40.69
C ASP A 20 -5.20 19.99 -40.47
N ALA A 21 -6.31 20.51 -40.99
CA ALA A 21 -6.68 21.91 -40.86
C ALA A 21 -7.31 22.20 -39.49
N HIS A 22 -8.03 21.22 -38.92
CA HIS A 22 -8.76 21.40 -37.66
C HIS A 22 -7.96 21.00 -36.41
N VAL A 23 -6.99 20.08 -36.52
CA VAL A 23 -6.21 19.59 -35.38
C VAL A 23 -4.71 19.80 -35.64
N PRO A 24 -4.12 20.90 -35.09
CA PRO A 24 -2.72 21.19 -35.30
C PRO A 24 -1.84 20.09 -34.70
N TRP A 25 -0.76 19.77 -35.42
CA TRP A 25 0.26 18.86 -34.93
C TRP A 25 0.97 19.46 -33.70
N SER A 26 1.26 18.61 -32.72
CA SER A 26 2.00 19.01 -31.52
C SER A 26 2.97 17.90 -31.14
N TRP A 27 4.26 18.23 -31.11
CA TRP A 27 5.31 17.30 -30.70
C TRP A 27 5.15 16.85 -29.25
N GLY A 28 4.75 17.74 -28.34
CA GLY A 28 4.47 17.37 -26.95
C GLY A 28 3.34 16.34 -26.84
N ARG A 29 2.26 16.49 -27.63
CA ARG A 29 1.20 15.47 -27.68
C ARG A 29 1.72 14.15 -28.22
N CYS A 30 2.48 14.18 -29.31
CA CYS A 30 3.08 12.98 -29.90
C CYS A 30 3.95 12.23 -28.88
N LEU A 31 4.87 12.93 -28.21
CA LEU A 31 5.76 12.34 -27.20
C LEU A 31 4.95 11.76 -26.04
N SER A 32 4.01 12.52 -25.47
CA SER A 32 3.17 12.03 -24.36
C SER A 32 2.33 10.80 -24.74
N SER A 33 1.77 10.78 -25.97
CA SER A 33 1.03 9.64 -26.49
C SER A 33 1.96 8.44 -26.70
N LEU A 34 3.16 8.65 -27.23
CA LEU A 34 4.15 7.59 -27.38
C LEU A 34 4.52 6.96 -26.03
N PHE A 35 4.82 7.77 -25.01
CA PHE A 35 5.12 7.27 -23.66
C PHE A 35 3.95 6.47 -23.08
N ALA A 36 2.72 7.00 -23.16
CA ALA A 36 1.53 6.30 -22.66
C ALA A 36 1.31 4.96 -23.39
N LEU A 37 1.53 4.92 -24.71
CA LEU A 37 1.37 3.71 -25.51
C LEU A 37 2.48 2.69 -25.25
N VAL A 38 3.72 3.13 -25.03
CA VAL A 38 4.82 2.24 -24.64
C VAL A 38 4.54 1.63 -23.27
N LEU A 39 4.16 2.44 -22.27
CA LEU A 39 3.78 1.93 -20.94
C LEU A 39 2.63 0.93 -20.99
N LEU A 40 1.61 1.20 -21.80
CA LEU A 40 0.51 0.28 -22.04
C LEU A 40 0.98 -1.02 -22.72
N ALA A 41 1.71 -0.92 -23.84
CA ALA A 41 2.13 -2.07 -24.62
C ALA A 41 3.11 -2.98 -23.85
N THR A 42 3.87 -2.39 -22.92
CA THR A 42 4.85 -3.08 -22.08
C THR A 42 4.31 -3.46 -20.70
N ASP A 43 3.03 -3.27 -20.42
CA ASP A 43 2.48 -3.53 -19.08
C ASP A 43 2.81 -4.94 -18.57
N ILE A 44 2.44 -6.00 -19.31
CA ILE A 44 2.77 -7.39 -18.95
C ILE A 44 4.28 -7.69 -19.03
N PRO A 45 5.02 -7.36 -20.10
CA PRO A 45 6.47 -7.58 -20.12
C PRO A 45 7.22 -6.94 -18.94
N ARG A 46 6.75 -5.79 -18.47
CA ARG A 46 7.35 -5.04 -17.35
C ARG A 46 6.93 -5.57 -15.98
N THR A 47 5.65 -5.90 -15.81
CA THR A 47 5.06 -6.15 -14.49
C THR A 47 4.62 -7.60 -14.26
N GLY A 48 4.71 -8.46 -15.28
CA GLY A 48 4.28 -9.85 -15.25
C GLY A 48 2.77 -10.04 -15.32
N PHE A 49 2.34 -11.31 -15.37
CA PHE A 49 0.92 -11.70 -15.39
C PHE A 49 0.24 -11.66 -14.01
N GLY A 50 1.04 -11.75 -12.96
CA GLY A 50 0.63 -11.77 -11.56
C GLY A 50 1.86 -11.73 -10.68
N THR A 51 1.68 -11.78 -9.37
CA THR A 51 2.77 -12.07 -8.44
C THR A 51 3.38 -13.42 -8.85
N ILE A 52 4.66 -13.40 -9.25
CA ILE A 52 5.45 -14.61 -9.54
C ILE A 52 5.25 -15.58 -8.39
N LYS A 53 5.22 -16.91 -8.66
CA LYS A 53 5.05 -17.96 -7.65
C LYS A 53 5.73 -17.55 -6.35
N TYR A 54 4.93 -17.21 -5.34
CA TYR A 54 5.40 -16.67 -4.06
C TYR A 54 6.48 -17.56 -3.44
N THR A 55 6.38 -18.87 -3.66
CA THR A 55 7.34 -19.91 -3.29
C THR A 55 8.74 -19.76 -3.90
N ASN A 56 8.90 -18.99 -4.98
CA ASN A 56 10.20 -18.70 -5.58
C ASN A 56 10.88 -17.50 -4.92
N LEU A 57 10.11 -16.61 -4.31
CA LEU A 57 10.61 -15.43 -3.59
C LEU A 57 10.80 -15.73 -2.10
N TYR A 58 9.96 -16.61 -1.56
CA TYR A 58 9.87 -16.90 -0.14
C TYR A 58 9.86 -18.42 0.10
N PRO A 59 10.55 -18.89 1.15
CA PRO A 59 10.53 -20.30 1.50
C PRO A 59 9.11 -20.73 1.90
N SER A 60 8.63 -21.82 1.30
CA SER A 60 7.38 -22.45 1.71
C SER A 60 7.64 -23.35 2.92
N VAL A 61 6.79 -23.22 3.94
CA VAL A 61 6.91 -23.96 5.20
C VAL A 61 5.79 -24.97 5.42
N ALA A 62 4.64 -24.77 4.77
CA ALA A 62 3.53 -25.70 4.72
C ALA A 62 2.79 -25.52 3.38
N PRO A 63 1.89 -26.44 2.99
CA PRO A 63 0.98 -26.19 1.87
C PRO A 63 0.31 -24.82 2.07
N ASP A 64 0.35 -23.99 1.03
CA ASP A 64 -0.23 -22.65 1.04
C ASP A 64 0.34 -21.70 2.12
N THR A 65 1.48 -22.00 2.74
CA THR A 65 2.11 -21.12 3.75
C THR A 65 3.54 -20.78 3.38
N VAL A 66 3.86 -19.49 3.40
CA VAL A 66 5.17 -18.93 3.05
C VAL A 66 5.63 -17.94 4.12
N ILE A 67 6.95 -17.88 4.37
CA ILE A 67 7.55 -16.87 5.25
C ILE A 67 7.93 -15.66 4.40
N ASN A 68 7.19 -14.56 4.54
CA ASN A 68 7.39 -13.34 3.74
C ASN A 68 8.40 -12.37 4.35
N TYR A 69 8.66 -12.50 5.65
CA TYR A 69 9.61 -11.68 6.38
C TYR A 69 10.29 -12.54 7.44
N GLY A 70 11.61 -12.39 7.56
CA GLY A 70 12.44 -13.22 8.41
C GLY A 70 12.61 -14.64 7.89
N PRO A 71 12.93 -15.61 8.76
CA PRO A 71 13.17 -15.43 10.18
C PRO A 71 14.35 -14.48 10.42
N TYR A 72 14.14 -13.46 11.26
CA TYR A 72 15.22 -12.61 11.77
C TYR A 72 15.44 -12.93 13.23
N GLU A 73 16.71 -12.89 13.61
CA GLU A 73 17.19 -13.02 14.97
C GLU A 73 18.29 -11.99 15.17
N HIS A 74 18.29 -11.31 16.31
CA HIS A 74 19.32 -10.32 16.60
C HIS A 74 19.44 -10.07 18.11
N SER A 75 20.67 -9.80 18.53
CA SER A 75 20.95 -9.27 19.86
C SER A 75 20.63 -7.78 19.87
N VAL A 76 19.90 -7.30 20.88
CA VAL A 76 19.69 -5.85 21.07
C VAL A 76 20.80 -5.31 21.95
N VAL A 77 20.95 -5.89 23.14
CA VAL A 77 22.01 -5.52 24.07
C VAL A 77 22.24 -6.64 25.07
N ARG A 78 23.51 -6.84 25.41
CA ARG A 78 23.95 -7.59 26.57
C ARG A 78 24.58 -6.61 27.55
N LEU A 79 23.99 -6.53 28.73
CA LEU A 79 24.40 -5.64 29.81
C LEU A 79 25.10 -6.48 30.88
N ALA A 80 26.27 -6.04 31.33
CA ALA A 80 26.99 -6.67 32.42
C ALA A 80 27.46 -5.60 33.41
N ARG A 81 27.14 -5.80 34.68
CA ARG A 81 27.59 -4.97 35.80
C ARG A 81 28.96 -5.46 36.24
N ASN A 82 29.96 -4.60 36.10
CA ASN A 82 31.33 -4.86 36.52
C ASN A 82 31.73 -3.90 37.63
N SER A 83 32.42 -4.42 38.65
CA SER A 83 33.06 -3.58 39.66
C SER A 83 34.33 -2.98 39.06
N SER A 84 34.39 -1.65 38.94
CA SER A 84 35.63 -0.99 38.55
C SER A 84 36.70 -1.11 39.65
N HIS A 85 37.96 -0.92 39.27
CA HIS A 85 39.08 -0.90 40.23
C HIS A 85 38.93 0.16 41.34
N ASP A 86 38.12 1.20 41.11
CA ASP A 86 37.85 2.28 42.06
C ASP A 86 36.59 2.03 42.92
N GLY A 87 35.95 0.86 42.78
CA GLY A 87 34.74 0.50 43.53
C GLY A 87 33.44 1.11 42.99
N ALA A 88 33.51 1.90 41.91
CA ALA A 88 32.32 2.36 41.20
C ALA A 88 31.73 1.22 40.34
N GLU A 89 30.42 0.99 40.44
CA GLU A 89 29.73 0.05 39.55
C GLU A 89 29.64 0.65 38.15
N VAL A 90 30.15 -0.05 37.15
CA VAL A 90 30.06 0.34 35.74
C VAL A 90 29.26 -0.72 35.00
N VAL A 91 28.20 -0.30 34.31
CA VAL A 91 27.43 -1.18 33.43
C VAL A 91 28.03 -1.09 32.03
N THR A 92 28.55 -2.23 31.56
CA THR A 92 29.04 -2.37 30.19
C THR A 92 27.93 -2.93 29.30
N ALA A 93 27.79 -2.37 28.10
CA ALA A 93 26.87 -2.87 27.08
C ALA A 93 27.67 -3.48 25.91
N SER A 94 27.14 -4.55 25.33
CA SER A 94 27.67 -5.14 24.11
C SER A 94 26.56 -5.69 23.21
N CYS A 95 26.80 -5.74 21.91
CA CYS A 95 25.94 -6.37 20.91
C CYS A 95 26.82 -7.25 20.02
N ASP A 96 26.49 -8.54 19.94
CA ASP A 96 27.25 -9.54 19.17
C ASP A 96 28.77 -9.51 19.41
N GLY A 97 29.17 -9.25 20.67
CA GLY A 97 30.57 -9.17 21.09
C GLY A 97 31.24 -7.81 20.89
N VAL A 98 30.55 -6.83 20.29
CA VAL A 98 31.04 -5.46 20.11
C VAL A 98 30.56 -4.59 21.27
N SER A 99 31.46 -3.83 21.91
CA SER A 99 31.09 -2.90 22.98
C SER A 99 30.20 -1.77 22.45
N LEU A 100 29.17 -1.40 23.22
CA LEU A 100 28.26 -0.30 22.93
C LEU A 100 28.41 0.79 24.00
N ASP A 101 28.51 2.04 23.56
CA ASP A 101 28.54 3.21 24.45
C ASP A 101 27.13 3.59 24.95
N ALA A 102 26.12 3.34 24.12
CA ALA A 102 24.71 3.59 24.43
C ALA A 102 23.82 2.50 23.84
N ALA A 103 22.66 2.27 24.46
CA ALA A 103 21.67 1.33 24.02
C ALA A 103 20.69 2.00 23.02
N PRO A 104 20.38 1.37 21.88
CA PRO A 104 19.61 2.01 20.82
C PRO A 104 18.19 2.34 21.28
N LEU A 105 17.80 3.63 21.24
CA LEU A 105 16.46 4.07 21.62
C LEU A 105 15.38 3.39 20.76
N TRP A 106 15.69 3.11 19.49
CA TRP A 106 14.79 2.45 18.56
C TRP A 106 14.18 1.18 19.14
N SER A 107 15.02 0.29 19.68
CA SER A 107 14.62 -1.00 20.22
C SER A 107 13.71 -0.88 21.45
N TYR A 108 13.69 0.27 22.14
CA TYR A 108 12.88 0.45 23.35
C TYR A 108 11.67 1.36 23.16
N LYS A 109 11.61 2.17 22.09
CA LYS A 109 10.53 3.14 21.84
C LYS A 109 9.77 2.93 20.53
N PHE A 110 10.47 2.66 19.44
CA PHE A 110 9.93 2.74 18.08
C PHE A 110 9.66 1.37 17.46
N ASP A 111 10.41 0.37 17.89
CA ASP A 111 10.26 -1.02 17.50
C ASP A 111 8.92 -1.62 17.96
N THR A 112 8.32 -2.51 17.17
CA THR A 112 7.09 -3.24 17.55
C THR A 112 7.31 -4.13 18.75
N LEU A 113 8.47 -4.78 18.83
CA LEU A 113 8.87 -5.60 19.98
C LEU A 113 8.98 -4.79 21.28
N SER A 114 9.07 -3.45 21.21
CA SER A 114 9.04 -2.59 22.39
C SER A 114 7.64 -2.36 22.96
N ILE A 115 6.58 -2.57 22.17
CA ILE A 115 5.19 -2.36 22.58
C ILE A 115 4.85 -3.15 23.85
N PRO A 116 5.08 -4.48 23.95
CA PRO A 116 4.72 -5.23 25.14
C PRO A 116 5.46 -4.75 26.39
N SER A 117 6.77 -4.48 26.30
CA SER A 117 7.56 -4.07 27.48
C SER A 117 7.10 -2.72 28.02
N ARG A 118 6.87 -1.74 27.14
CA ARG A 118 6.31 -0.43 27.51
C ARG A 118 4.89 -0.56 28.06
N ALA A 119 4.03 -1.35 27.42
CA ALA A 119 2.68 -1.58 27.88
C ALA A 119 2.64 -2.17 29.31
N MET A 120 3.47 -3.17 29.57
CA MET A 120 3.61 -3.76 30.89
C MET A 120 4.18 -2.78 31.91
N ALA A 121 5.21 -2.01 31.55
CA ALA A 121 5.80 -1.02 32.44
C ALA A 121 4.80 0.05 32.85
N ALA A 122 4.00 0.57 31.91
CA ALA A 122 2.93 1.52 32.18
C ALA A 122 1.84 0.91 33.09
N HIS A 123 1.41 -0.32 32.82
CA HIS A 123 0.38 -1.02 33.61
C HIS A 123 0.84 -1.37 35.03
N LEU A 124 2.12 -1.71 35.19
CA LEU A 124 2.75 -2.02 36.48
C LEU A 124 3.24 -0.77 37.21
N ASN A 125 3.14 0.41 36.59
CA ASN A 125 3.63 1.69 37.12
C ASN A 125 5.13 1.65 37.49
N VAL A 126 5.95 1.10 36.59
CA VAL A 126 7.40 0.97 36.78
C VAL A 126 8.07 2.33 36.57
N SER A 127 8.58 2.91 37.65
CA SER A 127 9.14 4.27 37.65
C SER A 127 10.51 4.42 36.98
N SER A 128 11.22 3.32 36.74
CA SER A 128 12.53 3.32 36.07
C SER A 128 12.43 3.47 34.55
N TYR A 129 11.23 3.35 33.95
CA TYR A 129 11.03 3.66 32.55
C TYR A 129 11.00 5.18 32.34
N PRO A 130 11.86 5.74 31.47
CA PRO A 130 11.85 7.17 31.19
C PRO A 130 10.56 7.57 30.45
N ARG A 131 9.99 8.73 30.81
CA ARG A 131 8.73 9.23 30.21
C ARG A 131 8.79 9.35 28.69
N CYS A 132 9.95 9.66 28.13
CA CYS A 132 10.12 9.82 26.69
C CYS A 132 9.91 8.51 25.91
N VAL A 133 10.15 7.35 26.53
CA VAL A 133 9.89 6.01 25.94
C VAL A 133 8.39 5.72 25.84
N PHE A 134 7.58 6.33 26.71
CA PHE A 134 6.11 6.32 26.64
C PHE A 134 5.52 7.37 25.69
N TYR A 135 6.34 8.10 24.93
CA TYR A 135 5.90 9.23 24.10
C TYR A 135 5.34 10.43 24.92
N ASP A 136 5.60 10.49 26.23
CA ASP A 136 5.23 11.60 27.12
C ASP A 136 6.26 12.74 27.15
N GLY A 137 7.21 12.74 26.21
CA GLY A 137 8.28 13.72 26.08
C GLY A 137 9.29 13.37 24.98
N GLU A 138 10.20 14.29 24.71
CA GLU A 138 11.33 14.07 23.79
C GLU A 138 12.45 13.28 24.50
N CYS A 139 13.18 12.45 23.74
CA CYS A 139 14.34 11.72 24.26
C CYS A 139 15.62 12.39 23.78
N ASP A 140 16.61 12.53 24.66
CA ASP A 140 17.94 13.08 24.36
C ASP A 140 18.85 12.02 23.71
N GLY A 141 18.42 11.45 22.58
CA GLY A 141 19.16 10.43 21.84
C GLY A 141 19.01 9.01 22.41
N ASP A 142 20.07 8.20 22.27
CA ASP A 142 20.13 6.82 22.75
C ASP A 142 20.19 6.72 24.28
N LEU A 143 19.87 5.54 24.81
CA LEU A 143 19.70 5.33 26.25
C LEU A 143 21.02 4.90 26.93
N ASP A 144 21.27 5.40 28.15
CA ASP A 144 22.38 4.95 28.97
C ASP A 144 22.25 3.46 29.34
N PRO A 145 23.31 2.64 29.19
CA PRO A 145 23.28 1.22 29.54
C PRO A 145 22.83 0.92 30.97
N SER A 146 23.20 1.77 31.95
CA SER A 146 22.83 1.58 33.35
C SER A 146 21.34 1.83 33.57
N LEU A 147 20.79 2.84 32.88
CA LEU A 147 19.36 3.10 32.84
C LEU A 147 18.61 1.90 32.25
N VAL A 148 19.05 1.36 31.11
CA VAL A 148 18.38 0.21 30.46
C VAL A 148 18.41 -1.02 31.36
N LEU A 149 19.53 -1.32 32.02
CA LEU A 149 19.62 -2.43 32.98
C LEU A 149 18.58 -2.28 34.09
N THR A 150 18.53 -1.09 34.71
CA THR A 150 17.60 -0.79 35.80
C THR A 150 16.13 -0.85 35.34
N MET A 151 15.86 -0.33 34.15
CA MET A 151 14.55 -0.31 33.50
C MET A 151 14.01 -1.74 33.29
N LEU A 152 14.80 -2.61 32.66
CA LEU A 152 14.40 -3.99 32.37
C LEU A 152 14.33 -4.84 33.64
N ASP A 153 15.29 -4.68 34.55
CA ASP A 153 15.32 -5.41 35.82
C ASP A 153 14.09 -5.09 36.70
N SER A 154 13.75 -3.79 36.82
CA SER A 154 12.58 -3.35 37.58
C SER A 154 11.28 -3.90 36.99
N LEU A 155 11.18 -3.96 35.66
CA LEU A 155 10.01 -4.50 34.98
C LEU A 155 9.84 -5.99 35.27
N ILE A 156 10.90 -6.79 35.10
CA ILE A 156 10.84 -8.22 35.37
C ILE A 156 10.49 -8.47 36.84
N SER A 157 11.12 -7.76 37.78
CA SER A 157 10.84 -7.91 39.22
C SER A 157 9.40 -7.54 39.57
N SER A 158 8.85 -6.48 38.97
CA SER A 158 7.45 -6.07 39.16
C SER A 158 6.46 -7.09 38.58
N LEU A 159 6.79 -7.64 37.41
CA LEU A 159 6.02 -8.67 36.73
C LEU A 159 5.97 -9.96 37.57
N GLN A 160 7.13 -10.39 38.07
CA GLN A 160 7.26 -11.55 38.96
C GLN A 160 6.40 -11.39 40.20
N CYS A 161 6.54 -10.26 40.89
CA CYS A 161 5.80 -9.98 42.11
C CYS A 161 4.28 -10.02 41.91
N ARG A 162 3.78 -9.46 40.80
CA ARG A 162 2.34 -9.32 40.57
C ARG A 162 1.67 -10.56 39.98
N TYR A 163 2.35 -11.26 39.06
CA TYR A 163 1.74 -12.32 38.26
C TYR A 163 2.32 -13.72 38.51
N PHE A 164 3.54 -13.81 39.03
CA PHE A 164 4.27 -15.08 39.14
C PHE A 164 4.73 -15.42 40.58
N ALA A 165 4.32 -14.67 41.59
CA ALA A 165 4.73 -14.92 42.99
C ALA A 165 4.03 -16.11 43.67
N GLY A 166 3.05 -16.75 43.02
CA GLY A 166 2.23 -17.82 43.61
C GLY A 166 2.87 -19.22 43.53
N PRO A 167 2.64 -20.10 44.52
CA PRO A 167 3.07 -21.49 44.48
C PRO A 167 2.14 -22.31 43.55
N GLY A 168 2.54 -22.50 42.31
CA GLY A 168 1.82 -23.31 41.33
C GLY A 168 2.41 -23.17 39.92
N PRO A 169 2.02 -24.04 38.97
CA PRO A 169 2.43 -23.87 37.58
C PRO A 169 1.98 -22.50 37.09
N HIS A 170 2.94 -21.66 36.69
CA HIS A 170 2.69 -20.29 36.28
C HIS A 170 1.84 -20.27 35.00
N ALA A 171 0.60 -19.80 35.11
CA ALA A 171 -0.19 -19.46 33.94
C ALA A 171 0.48 -18.27 33.22
N PRO A 172 0.49 -18.24 31.88
CA PRO A 172 1.04 -17.10 31.16
C PRO A 172 0.27 -15.84 31.50
N PHE A 173 0.99 -14.71 31.55
CA PHE A 173 0.37 -13.40 31.65
C PHE A 173 -0.04 -12.94 30.25
N GLU A 174 -1.34 -12.79 30.03
CA GLU A 174 -1.91 -12.45 28.73
C GLU A 174 -2.56 -11.07 28.74
N PHE A 175 -2.30 -10.29 27.70
CA PHE A 175 -2.90 -8.96 27.55
C PHE A 175 -2.99 -8.54 26.09
N ILE A 176 -3.82 -7.53 25.85
CA ILE A 176 -4.00 -6.88 24.55
C ILE A 176 -3.56 -5.44 24.65
N THR A 177 -2.86 -4.97 23.63
CA THR A 177 -2.58 -3.55 23.44
C THR A 177 -3.26 -3.04 22.18
N LYS A 178 -3.60 -1.75 22.17
CA LYS A 178 -3.86 -0.99 20.95
C LYS A 178 -2.82 0.10 20.87
N SER A 179 -2.04 0.13 19.78
CA SER A 179 -1.03 1.15 19.55
C SER A 179 -1.32 1.90 18.26
N ASN A 180 -0.86 3.15 18.17
CA ASN A 180 -0.75 3.83 16.88
C ASN A 180 0.23 3.05 15.99
N TRP A 181 0.02 3.12 14.68
CA TRP A 181 0.92 2.57 13.69
C TRP A 181 1.18 3.60 12.59
N ILE A 182 2.29 4.30 12.72
CA ILE A 182 2.75 5.25 11.70
C ILE A 182 4.15 4.83 11.30
N ASP A 183 4.41 4.77 10.00
CA ASP A 183 5.68 4.26 9.46
C ASP A 183 5.94 4.80 8.04
N ARG A 184 4.86 5.01 7.28
CA ARG A 184 4.89 5.41 5.87
C ARG A 184 4.25 6.77 5.66
N LEU A 185 4.55 7.38 4.52
CA LEU A 185 4.07 8.72 4.17
C LEU A 185 2.54 8.83 4.24
N HIS A 186 1.80 7.82 3.77
CA HIS A 186 0.34 7.87 3.83
C HIS A 186 -0.19 7.86 5.28
N HIS A 187 0.37 7.05 6.19
CA HIS A 187 0.04 7.11 7.62
C HIS A 187 0.27 8.51 8.19
N TYR A 188 1.39 9.13 7.83
CA TYR A 188 1.72 10.48 8.28
C TYR A 188 0.69 11.51 7.78
N VAL A 189 0.31 11.42 6.51
CA VAL A 189 -0.70 12.30 5.90
C VAL A 189 -2.07 12.06 6.53
N GLU A 190 -2.49 10.81 6.71
CA GLU A 190 -3.76 10.41 7.33
C GLU A 190 -3.88 10.91 8.77
N LYS A 191 -2.81 10.83 9.56
CA LYS A 191 -2.75 11.38 10.92
C LYS A 191 -3.14 12.87 10.94
N ARG A 192 -2.73 13.65 9.93
CA ARG A 192 -3.07 15.08 9.82
C ARG A 192 -4.54 15.33 9.54
N PHE A 193 -5.25 14.35 8.99
CA PHE A 193 -6.69 14.39 8.76
C PHE A 193 -7.50 13.71 9.88
N GLY A 194 -6.86 13.36 11.00
CA GLY A 194 -7.51 12.69 12.14
C GLY A 194 -7.77 11.20 11.92
N LEU A 195 -7.25 10.62 10.84
CA LEU A 195 -7.31 9.19 10.56
C LEU A 195 -6.00 8.56 11.07
N VAL A 196 -6.03 8.06 12.31
CA VAL A 196 -4.85 7.39 12.88
C VAL A 196 -4.99 5.89 12.67
N ASN A 197 -4.05 5.31 11.93
CA ASN A 197 -3.95 3.86 11.84
C ASN A 197 -3.56 3.30 13.22
N GLN A 198 -4.31 2.32 13.69
CA GLN A 198 -4.12 1.74 15.02
C GLN A 198 -4.21 0.23 14.95
N GLU A 199 -3.25 -0.42 15.57
CA GLU A 199 -3.08 -1.87 15.53
C GLU A 199 -3.35 -2.48 16.89
N VAL A 200 -3.97 -3.67 16.87
CA VAL A 200 -4.29 -4.42 18.08
C VAL A 200 -3.37 -5.62 18.16
N HIS A 201 -2.53 -5.66 19.18
CA HIS A 201 -1.57 -6.73 19.42
C HIS A 201 -2.01 -7.59 20.59
N MET A 202 -1.86 -8.90 20.46
CA MET A 202 -2.05 -9.85 21.55
C MET A 202 -0.70 -10.31 22.07
N HIS A 203 -0.53 -10.30 23.38
CA HIS A 203 0.74 -10.62 24.02
C HIS A 203 0.57 -11.76 25.03
N HIS A 204 1.53 -12.69 25.02
CA HIS A 204 1.65 -13.76 26.00
C HIS A 204 3.04 -13.69 26.62
N VAL A 205 3.09 -13.67 27.95
CA VAL A 205 4.34 -13.58 28.70
C VAL A 205 4.50 -14.81 29.56
N HIS A 206 5.58 -15.54 29.30
CA HIS A 206 6.00 -16.70 30.06
C HIS A 206 7.24 -16.34 30.88
N TYR A 207 7.22 -16.74 32.14
CA TYR A 207 8.36 -16.56 33.05
C TYR A 207 8.81 -17.92 33.55
N PHE A 208 10.12 -18.18 33.45
CA PHE A 208 10.76 -19.41 33.89
C PHE A 208 11.75 -19.09 35.00
N GLY A 209 11.46 -19.57 36.21
CA GLY A 209 12.28 -19.33 37.40
C GLY A 209 13.57 -20.17 37.44
N VAL A 210 14.44 -19.87 38.41
CA VAL A 210 15.78 -20.50 38.56
C VAL A 210 15.73 -22.04 38.59
N ASN A 211 14.74 -22.62 39.26
CA ASN A 211 14.58 -24.08 39.34
C ASN A 211 14.17 -24.70 37.99
N GLU A 212 13.37 -24.00 37.21
CA GLU A 212 12.87 -24.46 35.91
C GLU A 212 13.94 -24.32 34.83
N THR A 213 14.82 -23.32 34.94
CA THR A 213 15.90 -23.12 33.97
C THR A 213 17.02 -24.16 34.10
N GLN A 214 17.13 -24.92 35.19
CA GLN A 214 18.16 -25.97 35.35
C GLN A 214 17.98 -27.14 34.36
N ARG A 215 16.73 -27.42 33.96
CA ARG A 215 16.38 -28.38 32.90
C ARG A 215 15.47 -27.68 31.90
N LEU A 216 16.00 -26.65 31.25
CA LEU A 216 15.24 -25.77 30.37
C LEU A 216 14.62 -26.56 29.20
N ASP A 217 13.35 -26.95 29.35
CA ASP A 217 12.53 -27.58 28.32
C ASP A 217 11.31 -26.69 28.08
N ILE A 218 11.53 -25.61 27.32
CA ILE A 218 10.51 -24.60 27.02
C ILE A 218 9.33 -25.22 26.25
N CYS A 219 9.62 -26.18 25.38
CA CYS A 219 8.66 -26.89 24.55
C CYS A 219 8.57 -28.36 24.97
N TYR A 220 8.10 -28.60 26.20
CA TYR A 220 8.08 -29.91 26.84
C TYR A 220 7.47 -31.03 25.96
N ARG A 221 8.29 -32.04 25.60
CA ARG A 221 7.90 -33.15 24.69
C ARG A 221 6.78 -34.05 25.23
N ASP A 222 6.68 -34.22 26.55
CA ASP A 222 5.83 -35.25 27.18
C ASP A 222 4.40 -34.78 27.47
N ALA A 223 4.07 -33.52 27.17
CA ALA A 223 2.73 -32.94 27.35
C ALA A 223 1.79 -33.27 26.17
N ILE A 224 2.34 -33.50 24.97
CA ILE A 224 1.55 -33.83 23.77
C ILE A 224 0.87 -35.20 23.92
N THR A 225 1.48 -36.14 24.66
CA THR A 225 0.95 -37.49 24.93
C THR A 225 -0.01 -37.53 26.13
N ARG A 226 0.00 -36.55 27.04
CA ARG A 226 -0.88 -36.51 28.23
C ARG A 226 -1.99 -35.45 28.11
N ARG A 227 -2.82 -35.54 27.06
CA ARG A 227 -4.02 -34.69 26.85
C ARG A 227 -5.18 -34.88 27.85
N ALA A 228 -4.95 -35.52 29.01
CA ALA A 228 -6.03 -36.01 29.86
C ALA A 228 -6.11 -35.44 31.30
N SER A 229 -5.35 -34.39 31.65
CA SER A 229 -5.47 -33.77 32.99
C SER A 229 -5.61 -32.25 32.92
N ALA A 230 -6.54 -31.70 33.69
CA ALA A 230 -7.02 -30.32 33.65
C ALA A 230 -6.05 -29.24 34.17
N SER A 231 -4.75 -29.52 34.21
CA SER A 231 -3.72 -28.63 34.77
C SER A 231 -2.41 -28.67 33.97
N VAL A 232 -2.48 -28.73 32.64
CA VAL A 232 -1.27 -28.62 31.81
C VAL A 232 -0.86 -27.14 31.77
N PRO A 233 0.38 -26.78 32.15
CA PRO A 233 0.90 -25.43 31.96
C PRO A 233 0.79 -25.06 30.48
N MET A 234 0.25 -23.89 30.18
CA MET A 234 0.12 -23.43 28.80
C MET A 234 1.54 -23.22 28.23
N ILE A 235 1.93 -24.08 27.28
CA ILE A 235 3.22 -23.97 26.59
C ILE A 235 3.25 -22.72 25.71
N PRO A 236 4.44 -22.11 25.49
CA PRO A 236 4.56 -21.00 24.56
C PRO A 236 4.01 -21.39 23.18
N ARG A 237 3.26 -20.49 22.56
CA ARG A 237 2.55 -20.78 21.31
C ARG A 237 3.51 -21.17 20.18
N PHE A 238 4.77 -20.71 20.23
CA PHE A 238 5.78 -21.05 19.23
C PHE A 238 6.16 -22.54 19.23
N CYS A 239 5.93 -23.24 20.34
CA CYS A 239 6.12 -24.68 20.44
C CYS A 239 5.06 -25.47 19.65
N ALA A 240 3.90 -24.88 19.39
CA ALA A 240 2.79 -25.51 18.67
C ALA A 240 2.69 -25.05 17.20
N LEU A 241 3.65 -24.28 16.70
CA LEU A 241 3.61 -23.78 15.33
C LEU A 241 3.97 -24.88 14.33
N GLY A 242 3.17 -25.00 13.27
CA GLY A 242 3.36 -26.03 12.24
C GLY A 242 4.64 -25.88 11.43
N ALA A 243 5.27 -24.70 11.47
CA ALA A 243 6.52 -24.39 10.78
C ALA A 243 7.63 -24.09 11.80
N PRO A 244 8.68 -24.95 11.92
CA PRO A 244 9.76 -24.73 12.87
C PRO A 244 10.50 -23.44 12.54
N TRP A 245 10.80 -22.64 13.58
CA TRP A 245 11.61 -21.44 13.44
C TRP A 245 13.08 -21.85 13.48
N ILE A 246 13.70 -21.92 12.31
CA ILE A 246 15.05 -22.45 12.14
C ILE A 246 16.05 -21.30 12.04
N MET A 247 17.10 -21.33 12.86
CA MET A 247 18.12 -20.28 12.96
C MET A 247 19.55 -20.86 12.92
N ALA A 248 20.51 -19.99 12.62
CA ALA A 248 21.94 -20.33 12.69
C ALA A 248 22.41 -20.46 14.14
N HIS A 249 23.62 -21.02 14.33
CA HIS A 249 24.21 -21.10 15.65
C HIS A 249 24.58 -19.70 16.18
N PRO A 250 24.28 -19.35 17.45
CA PRO A 250 24.48 -18.00 18.00
C PRO A 250 25.94 -17.51 18.04
N LEU A 251 26.92 -18.41 17.90
CA LEU A 251 28.36 -18.09 17.94
C LEU A 251 29.15 -18.59 16.72
N ASP A 252 28.55 -19.43 15.88
CA ASP A 252 29.26 -20.03 14.76
C ASP A 252 28.56 -19.67 13.45
N LEU A 253 28.89 -18.47 12.95
CA LEU A 253 28.40 -17.96 11.67
C LEU A 253 28.87 -18.82 10.48
N ASN A 254 29.87 -19.69 10.66
CA ASN A 254 30.40 -20.58 9.63
C ASN A 254 29.76 -21.98 9.67
N ALA A 255 29.04 -22.35 10.73
CA ALA A 255 28.26 -23.58 10.83
C ALA A 255 26.91 -23.46 10.10
N VAL A 256 26.95 -23.15 8.80
CA VAL A 256 25.77 -22.98 7.93
C VAL A 256 24.87 -24.23 7.90
N ASP A 257 25.43 -25.40 8.21
CA ASP A 257 24.72 -26.70 8.20
C ASP A 257 23.98 -27.04 9.50
N ARG A 258 24.23 -26.34 10.62
CA ARG A 258 23.54 -26.62 11.90
C ARG A 258 22.43 -25.62 12.14
N ARG A 259 21.20 -26.14 12.08
CA ARG A 259 19.94 -25.40 12.14
C ARG A 259 19.23 -25.70 13.46
N TYR A 260 19.02 -24.66 14.28
CA TYR A 260 18.44 -24.79 15.62
C TYR A 260 17.01 -24.25 15.66
N GLN A 261 16.17 -24.88 16.48
CA GLN A 261 14.83 -24.38 16.75
C GLN A 261 14.88 -23.26 17.81
N LEU A 262 13.84 -22.41 17.88
CA LEU A 262 13.86 -21.25 18.78
C LEU A 262 14.17 -21.58 20.24
N TRP A 263 13.56 -22.64 20.79
CA TRP A 263 13.84 -23.06 22.16
C TRP A 263 15.26 -23.60 22.34
N GLU A 264 15.82 -24.28 21.33
CA GLU A 264 17.20 -24.77 21.36
C GLU A 264 18.17 -23.60 21.33
N HIS A 265 17.88 -22.59 20.50
CA HIS A 265 18.67 -21.37 20.41
C HIS A 265 18.70 -20.61 21.75
N VAL A 266 17.54 -20.44 22.40
CA VAL A 266 17.46 -19.85 23.75
C VAL A 266 18.23 -20.68 24.77
N ALA A 267 18.13 -22.01 24.71
CA ALA A 267 18.86 -22.91 25.60
C ALA A 267 20.39 -22.84 25.42
N ILE A 268 20.87 -22.73 24.18
CA ILE A 268 22.30 -22.56 23.89
C ILE A 268 22.80 -21.23 24.45
N ARG A 269 22.10 -20.12 24.20
CA ARG A 269 22.46 -18.80 24.74
C ARG A 269 22.54 -18.81 26.26
N MET A 270 21.57 -19.44 26.90
CA MET A 270 21.54 -19.63 28.35
C MET A 270 22.75 -20.44 28.86
N ALA A 271 23.09 -21.54 28.17
CA ALA A 271 24.26 -22.35 28.52
C ALA A 271 25.57 -21.54 28.42
N LEU A 272 25.71 -20.72 27.38
CA LEU A 272 26.86 -19.84 27.19
C LEU A 272 26.98 -18.78 28.30
N LEU A 273 25.86 -18.20 28.73
CA LEU A 273 25.85 -17.25 29.84
C LEU A 273 26.21 -17.92 31.17
N ARG A 274 25.77 -19.16 31.40
CA ARG A 274 26.15 -19.95 32.58
C ARG A 274 27.63 -20.29 32.61
N GLU A 275 28.21 -20.58 31.45
CA GLU A 275 29.65 -20.82 31.33
C GLU A 275 30.46 -19.54 31.58
N ALA A 276 30.00 -18.40 31.08
CA ALA A 276 30.66 -17.11 31.27
C ALA A 276 30.56 -16.56 32.71
N TYR A 277 29.46 -16.85 33.42
CA TYR A 277 29.21 -16.36 34.77
C TYR A 277 28.86 -17.52 35.74
N PRO A 278 29.84 -18.36 36.10
CA PRO A 278 29.62 -19.48 37.00
C PRO A 278 29.32 -18.96 38.42
N GLY A 279 28.12 -19.22 38.93
CA GLY A 279 27.67 -18.79 40.26
C GLY A 279 26.49 -17.81 40.27
N LEU A 280 26.02 -17.36 39.10
CA LEU A 280 24.77 -16.61 39.01
C LEU A 280 23.55 -17.53 38.90
N GLU A 281 22.46 -17.09 39.50
CA GLU A 281 21.13 -17.66 39.31
C GLU A 281 20.45 -17.02 38.12
N PHE A 282 19.96 -17.82 37.18
CA PHE A 282 19.39 -17.32 35.95
C PHE A 282 17.90 -17.57 35.84
N ASP A 283 17.17 -16.54 35.43
CA ASP A 283 15.76 -16.61 35.05
C ASP A 283 15.55 -16.17 33.59
N ILE A 284 14.43 -16.60 33.01
CA ILE A 284 14.10 -16.33 31.60
C ILE A 284 12.68 -15.77 31.51
N THR A 285 12.54 -14.66 30.80
CA THR A 285 11.23 -14.13 30.39
C THR A 285 11.09 -14.23 28.89
N VAL A 286 10.02 -14.85 28.42
CA VAL A 286 9.68 -14.96 27.00
C VAL A 286 8.39 -14.21 26.75
N ILE A 287 8.49 -13.14 25.97
CA ILE A 287 7.37 -12.30 25.56
C ILE A 287 7.07 -12.63 24.11
N MET A 288 5.85 -13.06 23.84
CA MET A 288 5.36 -13.31 22.50
C MET A 288 4.32 -12.26 22.15
N THR A 289 4.47 -11.64 20.99
CA THR A 289 3.48 -10.76 20.40
C THR A 289 2.96 -11.40 19.11
N HIS A 290 1.64 -11.43 19.00
CA HIS A 290 0.93 -11.90 17.83
C HIS A 290 0.05 -10.80 17.27
N TYR A 291 0.13 -10.67 15.96
CA TYR A 291 -0.73 -9.79 15.20
C TYR A 291 -1.19 -10.52 13.93
N THR A 292 -2.47 -10.41 13.57
CA THR A 292 -3.01 -11.10 12.40
C THR A 292 -3.61 -10.10 11.43
N TYR A 293 -3.07 -10.07 10.22
CA TYR A 293 -3.61 -9.38 9.07
C TYR A 293 -4.67 -10.27 8.43
N THR A 294 -5.94 -9.83 8.37
CA THR A 294 -6.95 -10.46 7.49
C THR A 294 -7.60 -9.43 6.56
N ASN A 295 -7.45 -9.62 5.25
CA ASN A 295 -8.23 -8.85 4.29
C ASN A 295 -9.57 -9.57 4.07
N LYS A 296 -10.56 -9.29 4.92
CA LYS A 296 -11.96 -9.67 4.62
C LYS A 296 -12.47 -8.73 3.53
N GLN A 297 -12.22 -9.08 2.27
CA GLN A 297 -12.83 -8.38 1.14
C GLN A 297 -14.37 -8.50 1.28
N ALA A 298 -15.04 -7.36 1.52
CA ALA A 298 -16.44 -7.30 1.92
C ALA A 298 -17.47 -7.70 0.84
N ILE A 299 -17.09 -8.44 -0.21
CA ILE A 299 -18.05 -9.01 -1.17
C ILE A 299 -18.55 -10.36 -0.62
N ALA A 300 -19.54 -10.26 0.26
CA ALA A 300 -20.18 -11.34 0.99
C ALA A 300 -21.04 -12.31 0.14
N THR A 301 -20.82 -12.48 -1.17
CA THR A 301 -21.81 -13.17 -2.02
C THR A 301 -21.28 -14.08 -3.15
N SER A 302 -19.98 -14.32 -3.31
CA SER A 302 -19.52 -15.30 -4.32
C SER A 302 -18.33 -16.13 -3.84
N SER A 303 -18.52 -17.44 -3.76
CA SER A 303 -17.47 -18.43 -3.49
C SER A 303 -16.25 -18.30 -4.42
N LEU A 304 -16.44 -17.77 -5.64
CA LEU A 304 -15.38 -17.53 -6.63
C LEU A 304 -14.39 -16.39 -6.30
N LEU A 305 -14.74 -15.46 -5.40
CA LEU A 305 -13.85 -14.34 -5.00
C LEU A 305 -13.45 -14.41 -3.52
N ALA A 306 -14.02 -15.35 -2.76
CA ALA A 306 -13.64 -15.62 -1.38
C ALA A 306 -12.19 -16.11 -1.25
N GLU A 307 -11.61 -16.64 -2.34
CA GLU A 307 -10.23 -17.13 -2.43
C GLU A 307 -9.17 -16.02 -2.51
N ALA A 308 -9.54 -14.75 -2.70
CA ALA A 308 -8.63 -13.60 -2.55
C ALA A 308 -8.32 -13.26 -1.07
N PHE A 309 -8.65 -14.18 -0.16
CA PHE A 309 -8.36 -14.08 1.25
C PHE A 309 -6.85 -14.12 1.48
N LEU A 310 -6.32 -13.01 1.98
CA LEU A 310 -4.98 -12.95 2.55
C LEU A 310 -5.13 -13.04 4.07
N ARG A 311 -4.46 -14.05 4.64
CA ARG A 311 -4.12 -14.07 6.05
C ARG A 311 -2.60 -14.04 6.21
N ALA A 312 -2.11 -13.04 6.92
CA ALA A 312 -0.74 -13.03 7.39
C ALA A 312 -0.74 -12.93 8.91
N GLU A 313 0.26 -13.55 9.55
CA GLU A 313 0.46 -13.44 10.98
C GLU A 313 1.89 -12.95 11.23
N ASP A 314 1.97 -11.85 11.97
CA ASP A 314 3.21 -11.34 12.54
C ASP A 314 3.50 -12.07 13.84
N GLN A 315 4.75 -12.51 13.98
CA GLN A 315 5.23 -13.22 15.14
C GLN A 315 6.53 -12.61 15.60
N GLU A 316 6.44 -12.00 16.77
CA GLU A 316 7.51 -11.26 17.39
C GLU A 316 7.75 -11.85 18.76
N ILE A 317 9.00 -12.21 19.04
CA ILE A 317 9.38 -12.85 20.29
C ILE A 317 10.56 -12.11 20.86
N THR A 318 10.42 -11.67 22.11
CA THR A 318 11.52 -11.12 22.90
C THR A 318 11.87 -12.12 23.99
N THR A 319 13.15 -12.42 24.12
CA THR A 319 13.69 -13.28 25.18
C THR A 319 14.65 -12.48 26.03
N TRP A 320 14.37 -12.42 27.32
CA TRP A 320 15.23 -11.82 28.31
C TRP A 320 15.81 -12.90 29.20
N ILE A 321 17.14 -12.96 29.27
CA ILE A 321 17.85 -13.84 30.20
C ILE A 321 18.53 -12.94 31.23
N ARG A 322 18.17 -13.14 32.50
CA ARG A 322 18.69 -12.32 33.60
C ARG A 322 19.47 -13.20 34.56
N GLY A 323 20.75 -12.89 34.76
CA GLY A 323 21.63 -13.53 35.73
C GLY A 323 21.77 -12.67 36.98
N ARG A 324 21.44 -13.24 38.14
CA ARG A 324 21.41 -12.56 39.43
C ARG A 324 22.37 -13.19 40.41
N HIS A 325 22.91 -12.35 41.28
CA HIS A 325 23.63 -12.77 42.47
C HIS A 325 22.71 -12.54 43.67
N CYS A 326 22.40 -13.62 44.40
CA CYS A 326 21.46 -13.58 45.50
C CYS A 326 22.18 -13.89 46.81
N ASP A 327 22.37 -12.86 47.63
CA ASP A 327 22.97 -12.97 48.96
C ASP A 327 21.91 -12.74 50.03
N SER A 328 21.68 -13.73 50.90
CA SER A 328 20.80 -13.62 52.07
C SER A 328 19.38 -13.08 51.79
N GLY A 329 18.85 -13.33 50.59
CA GLY A 329 17.51 -12.91 50.15
C GLY A 329 17.46 -11.59 49.37
N GLU A 330 18.57 -10.87 49.25
CA GLU A 330 18.71 -9.71 48.36
C GLU A 330 19.38 -10.17 47.04
N CYS A 331 18.65 -10.06 45.94
CA CYS A 331 19.13 -10.45 44.62
C CYS A 331 19.45 -9.21 43.78
N THR A 332 20.69 -9.11 43.31
CA THR A 332 21.13 -8.05 42.40
C THR A 332 21.37 -8.62 41.01
N THR A 333 20.94 -7.89 39.97
CA THR A 333 21.14 -8.31 38.58
C THR A 333 22.53 -7.93 38.10
N VAL A 334 23.31 -8.94 37.72
CA VAL A 334 24.70 -8.80 37.28
C VAL A 334 24.79 -8.81 35.76
N VAL A 335 24.04 -9.69 35.09
CA VAL A 335 24.03 -9.78 33.63
C VAL A 335 22.60 -9.83 33.10
N PHE A 336 22.38 -9.18 31.97
CA PHE A 336 21.11 -9.17 31.25
C PHE A 336 21.35 -9.32 29.76
N ASP A 337 20.63 -10.24 29.10
CA ASP A 337 20.70 -10.48 27.66
C ASP A 337 19.32 -10.23 27.04
N ASP A 338 19.21 -9.19 26.20
CA ASP A 338 18.01 -8.86 25.41
C ASP A 338 18.19 -9.34 23.97
N TYR A 339 17.41 -10.35 23.59
CA TYR A 339 17.49 -10.99 22.27
C TYR A 339 16.11 -11.13 21.66
N ARG A 340 15.99 -10.87 20.35
CA ARG A 340 14.68 -10.75 19.69
C ARG A 340 14.62 -11.56 18.40
N TYR A 341 13.40 -11.97 18.07
CA TYR A 341 13.06 -12.79 16.92
C TYR A 341 11.82 -12.21 16.22
N GLU A 342 11.88 -12.08 14.90
CA GLU A 342 10.78 -11.55 14.08
C GLU A 342 10.54 -12.42 12.86
N ARG A 343 9.28 -12.71 12.57
CA ARG A 343 8.88 -13.30 11.30
C ARG A 343 7.43 -12.99 10.95
N ILE A 344 7.17 -12.93 9.65
CA ILE A 344 5.81 -12.86 9.12
C ILE A 344 5.63 -14.07 8.20
N TYR A 345 4.57 -14.83 8.43
CA TYR A 345 4.11 -15.82 7.45
C TYR A 345 2.74 -15.45 6.92
N SER A 346 2.45 -15.88 5.70
CA SER A 346 1.12 -15.76 5.11
C SER A 346 0.59 -17.10 4.62
N GLU A 347 -0.69 -17.31 4.86
CA GLU A 347 -1.49 -18.42 4.35
C GLU A 347 -2.21 -17.96 3.07
N GLN A 348 -1.84 -18.51 1.90
CA GLN A 348 -2.42 -18.22 0.58
C GLN A 348 -2.26 -19.40 -0.39
N ASN A 349 -3.24 -19.60 -1.28
CA ASN A 349 -3.12 -20.48 -2.45
C ASN A 349 -2.67 -19.66 -3.68
N PRO A 350 -1.37 -19.52 -3.96
CA PRO A 350 -0.88 -18.64 -5.02
C PRO A 350 -1.18 -19.16 -6.43
N ASN A 351 -1.44 -20.45 -6.60
CA ASN A 351 -1.55 -21.06 -7.93
C ASN A 351 -2.90 -20.75 -8.60
N GLU A 352 -3.99 -20.77 -7.83
CA GLU A 352 -5.33 -20.48 -8.35
C GLU A 352 -5.50 -19.00 -8.72
N ILE A 353 -5.01 -18.10 -7.85
CA ILE A 353 -5.02 -16.65 -8.10
C ILE A 353 -4.15 -16.28 -9.31
N LEU A 354 -2.99 -16.93 -9.49
CA LEU A 354 -2.10 -16.64 -10.61
C LEU A 354 -2.76 -16.98 -11.95
N LEU A 355 -3.48 -18.11 -12.06
CA LEU A 355 -4.15 -18.48 -13.30
C LEU A 355 -5.23 -17.46 -13.66
N LEU A 356 -6.08 -17.09 -12.69
CA LEU A 356 -7.15 -16.11 -12.89
C LEU A 356 -6.59 -14.76 -13.34
N THR A 357 -5.61 -14.23 -12.61
CA THR A 357 -4.98 -12.94 -12.93
C THR A 357 -4.25 -12.98 -14.27
N ALA A 358 -3.60 -14.10 -14.61
CA ALA A 358 -2.93 -14.28 -15.90
C ALA A 358 -3.91 -14.27 -17.08
N VAL A 359 -5.05 -14.94 -16.96
CA VAL A 359 -6.09 -14.94 -18.01
C VAL A 359 -6.68 -13.55 -18.18
N LEU A 360 -7.03 -12.88 -17.07
CA LEU A 360 -7.62 -11.54 -17.10
C LEU A 360 -6.67 -10.50 -17.69
N ARG A 361 -5.41 -10.46 -17.23
CA ARG A 361 -4.40 -9.52 -17.74
C ARG A 361 -3.96 -9.88 -19.15
N GLY A 362 -3.65 -11.16 -19.40
CA GLY A 362 -3.21 -11.64 -20.71
C GLY A 362 -4.24 -11.39 -21.79
N GLY A 363 -5.51 -11.71 -21.52
CA GLY A 363 -6.62 -11.42 -22.43
C GLY A 363 -6.81 -9.93 -22.67
N SER A 364 -6.74 -9.12 -21.61
CA SER A 364 -6.84 -7.66 -21.71
C SER A 364 -5.70 -7.05 -22.54
N GLN A 365 -4.47 -7.52 -22.34
CA GLN A 365 -3.30 -7.03 -23.06
C GLN A 365 -3.32 -7.43 -24.53
N LEU A 366 -3.70 -8.69 -24.82
CA LEU A 366 -3.86 -9.16 -26.19
C LEU A 366 -4.93 -8.34 -26.92
N TYR A 367 -6.06 -8.07 -26.27
CA TYR A 367 -7.09 -7.19 -26.80
C TYR A 367 -6.54 -5.79 -27.13
N MET A 368 -5.73 -5.22 -26.23
CA MET A 368 -5.12 -3.90 -26.44
C MET A 368 -4.14 -3.89 -27.61
N TRP A 369 -3.29 -4.91 -27.76
CA TRP A 369 -2.38 -5.02 -28.92
C TRP A 369 -3.15 -5.11 -30.23
N ILE A 370 -4.17 -5.98 -30.31
CA ILE A 370 -5.02 -6.10 -31.49
C ILE A 370 -5.69 -4.76 -31.80
N ARG A 371 -6.24 -4.08 -30.78
CA ARG A 371 -6.88 -2.78 -30.93
C ARG A 371 -5.92 -1.70 -31.44
N LEU A 372 -4.68 -1.66 -30.96
CA LEU A 372 -3.66 -0.71 -31.42
C LEU A 372 -3.32 -0.92 -32.90
N VAL A 373 -3.13 -2.18 -33.31
CA VAL A 373 -2.87 -2.54 -34.71
C VAL A 373 -4.06 -2.17 -35.59
N LEU A 374 -5.28 -2.55 -35.20
CA LEU A 374 -6.49 -2.22 -35.95
C LEU A 374 -6.74 -0.71 -36.05
N LEU A 375 -6.49 0.05 -34.97
CA LEU A 375 -6.63 1.50 -34.98
C LEU A 375 -5.64 2.16 -35.93
N TRP A 376 -4.38 1.70 -35.94
CA TRP A 376 -3.39 2.19 -36.90
C TRP A 376 -3.76 1.82 -38.34
N CYS A 377 -4.21 0.58 -38.58
CA CYS A 377 -4.71 0.14 -39.89
C CYS A 377 -5.90 0.97 -40.38
N ALA A 378 -6.83 1.32 -39.48
CA ALA A 378 -7.95 2.21 -39.79
C ALA A 378 -7.47 3.62 -40.17
N CYS A 379 -6.52 4.18 -39.41
CA CYS A 379 -5.89 5.47 -39.76
C CYS A 379 -5.21 5.40 -41.13
N TYR A 380 -4.50 4.32 -41.42
CA TYR A 380 -3.86 4.12 -42.71
C TYR A 380 -4.87 4.01 -43.86
N LYS A 381 -5.93 3.19 -43.70
CA LYS A 381 -7.00 3.05 -44.70
C LYS A 381 -7.72 4.38 -44.94
N ALA A 382 -8.05 5.12 -43.89
CA ALA A 382 -8.69 6.43 -44.00
C ALA A 382 -7.82 7.42 -44.81
N ARG A 383 -6.51 7.45 -44.55
CA ARG A 383 -5.57 8.35 -45.25
C ARG A 383 -5.17 7.85 -46.63
N ALA A 384 -5.24 6.55 -46.90
CA ALA A 384 -4.92 5.98 -48.20
C ALA A 384 -5.94 6.32 -49.29
N VAL A 385 -7.19 6.64 -48.91
CA VAL A 385 -8.27 7.06 -49.82
C VAL A 385 -8.09 8.51 -50.28
N GLU A 386 -7.32 9.32 -49.55
CA GLU A 386 -7.10 10.73 -49.91
C GLU A 386 -6.26 10.85 -51.19
N ARG A 387 -6.87 11.35 -52.27
CA ARG A 387 -6.23 11.51 -53.59
C ARG A 387 -4.97 12.39 -53.57
N ARG A 388 -4.82 13.27 -52.56
CA ARG A 388 -3.65 14.14 -52.37
C ARG A 388 -2.40 13.37 -51.91
N LEU A 389 -2.55 12.17 -51.32
CA LEU A 389 -1.45 11.36 -50.82
C LEU A 389 -1.08 10.28 -51.86
N ARG A 390 -0.24 10.66 -52.84
CA ARG A 390 0.16 9.76 -53.94
C ARG A 390 1.23 8.73 -53.57
N SER A 391 2.18 9.06 -52.70
CA SER A 391 3.28 8.15 -52.33
C SER A 391 2.96 7.29 -51.10
N LEU A 392 3.46 6.05 -51.08
CA LEU A 392 3.31 5.14 -49.93
C LEU A 392 3.87 5.76 -48.64
N ARG A 393 5.06 6.38 -48.73
CA ARG A 393 5.68 7.08 -47.60
C ARG A 393 4.80 8.20 -47.07
N ALA A 394 4.19 9.01 -47.94
CA ALA A 394 3.29 10.08 -47.53
C ALA A 394 2.04 9.54 -46.81
N ARG A 395 1.47 8.42 -47.29
CA ARG A 395 0.33 7.76 -46.65
C ARG A 395 0.68 7.23 -45.26
N VAL A 396 1.83 6.57 -45.11
CA VAL A 396 2.30 6.05 -43.81
C VAL A 396 2.57 7.17 -42.82
N VAL A 397 3.27 8.24 -43.22
CA VAL A 397 3.53 9.40 -42.37
C VAL A 397 2.22 10.09 -41.97
N ALA A 398 1.28 10.24 -42.92
CA ALA A 398 -0.03 10.82 -42.67
C ALA A 398 -0.88 9.96 -41.73
N ALA A 399 -0.77 8.62 -41.81
CA ALA A 399 -1.41 7.69 -40.89
C ALA A 399 -0.86 7.83 -39.47
N TRP A 400 0.46 7.86 -39.30
CA TRP A 400 1.09 8.10 -38.00
C TRP A 400 0.72 9.45 -37.40
N LYS A 401 0.71 10.52 -38.21
CA LYS A 401 0.25 11.84 -37.75
C LYS A 401 -1.21 11.81 -37.29
N THR A 402 -2.07 11.08 -37.99
CA THR A 402 -3.47 10.91 -37.62
C THR A 402 -3.60 10.11 -36.32
N PHE A 403 -2.87 9.00 -36.21
CA PHE A 403 -2.84 8.14 -35.04
C PHE A 403 -2.43 8.90 -33.77
N PHE A 404 -1.34 9.69 -33.81
CA PHE A 404 -0.88 10.48 -32.66
C PHE A 404 -1.72 11.73 -32.37
N ARG A 405 -2.62 12.14 -33.27
CA ARG A 405 -3.64 13.17 -32.98
C ARG A 405 -4.78 12.61 -32.13
N ILE A 406 -5.04 11.30 -32.20
CA ILE A 406 -6.02 10.65 -31.33
C ILE A 406 -5.50 10.72 -29.90
N PRO A 407 -6.31 11.20 -28.93
CA PRO A 407 -5.86 11.29 -27.56
C PRO A 407 -5.55 9.90 -26.97
N SER A 408 -4.37 9.74 -26.37
CA SER A 408 -3.92 8.46 -25.82
C SER A 408 -4.87 7.89 -24.76
N HIS A 409 -5.48 8.72 -23.92
CA HIS A 409 -6.44 8.27 -22.90
C HIS A 409 -7.69 7.60 -23.50
N VAL A 410 -8.11 7.98 -24.71
CA VAL A 410 -9.21 7.33 -25.45
C VAL A 410 -8.77 5.97 -25.99
N ILE A 411 -7.53 5.88 -26.43
CA ILE A 411 -6.95 4.63 -26.89
C ILE A 411 -6.84 3.66 -25.70
N VAL A 412 -6.22 4.10 -24.60
CA VAL A 412 -5.95 3.28 -23.40
C VAL A 412 -7.23 2.91 -22.67
N TYR A 413 -8.03 3.90 -22.27
CA TYR A 413 -9.17 3.70 -21.37
C TYR A 413 -10.53 3.72 -22.08
N GLY A 414 -10.58 3.78 -23.42
CA GLY A 414 -11.84 3.87 -24.17
C GLY A 414 -12.69 2.60 -24.08
N SER A 415 -12.09 1.41 -24.09
CA SER A 415 -12.80 0.13 -24.07
C SER A 415 -13.07 -0.35 -22.64
N TRP A 416 -14.22 -0.99 -22.42
CA TRP A 416 -14.60 -1.61 -21.15
C TRP A 416 -13.86 -2.90 -20.87
N VAL A 417 -13.66 -3.74 -21.89
CA VAL A 417 -13.06 -5.07 -21.74
C VAL A 417 -11.69 -5.03 -21.04
N PRO A 418 -10.68 -4.29 -21.54
CA PRO A 418 -9.37 -4.24 -20.89
C PRO A 418 -9.43 -3.55 -19.54
N VAL A 419 -10.24 -2.48 -19.39
CA VAL A 419 -10.36 -1.78 -18.12
C VAL A 419 -10.93 -2.69 -17.04
N LEU A 420 -11.99 -3.44 -17.35
CA LEU A 420 -12.60 -4.39 -16.42
C LEU A 420 -11.66 -5.55 -16.12
N GLY A 421 -11.03 -6.16 -17.13
CA GLY A 421 -10.10 -7.27 -16.93
C GLY A 421 -8.90 -6.89 -16.06
N TYR A 422 -8.28 -5.73 -16.31
CA TYR A 422 -7.19 -5.23 -15.46
C TYR A 422 -7.66 -4.82 -14.07
N ALA A 423 -8.81 -4.14 -13.94
CA ALA A 423 -9.36 -3.73 -12.66
C ALA A 423 -9.71 -4.93 -11.77
N VAL A 424 -10.39 -5.94 -12.33
CA VAL A 424 -10.73 -7.17 -11.59
C VAL A 424 -9.46 -7.93 -11.23
N ALA A 425 -8.49 -8.06 -12.14
CA ALA A 425 -7.22 -8.70 -11.81
C ALA A 425 -6.49 -7.99 -10.67
N HIS A 426 -6.45 -6.66 -10.69
CA HIS A 426 -5.85 -5.84 -9.62
C HIS A 426 -6.61 -5.95 -8.30
N TYR A 427 -7.94 -5.95 -8.35
CA TYR A 427 -8.76 -6.14 -7.16
C TYR A 427 -8.47 -7.48 -6.46
N VAL A 428 -8.28 -8.55 -7.24
CA VAL A 428 -7.97 -9.89 -6.72
C VAL A 428 -6.59 -9.95 -6.06
N ASP A 429 -5.54 -9.37 -6.66
CA ASP A 429 -4.16 -9.53 -6.18
C ASP A 429 -3.55 -8.31 -5.43
N CYS A 430 -4.27 -7.20 -5.30
CA CYS A 430 -3.77 -5.99 -4.61
C CYS A 430 -3.36 -6.28 -3.16
N GLY A 431 -4.07 -7.14 -2.44
CA GLY A 431 -3.72 -7.52 -1.07
C GLY A 431 -2.36 -8.21 -0.97
N GLN A 432 -2.08 -9.13 -1.90
CA GLN A 432 -0.78 -9.81 -1.99
C GLN A 432 0.33 -8.82 -2.32
N PHE A 433 0.08 -7.98 -3.32
CA PHE A 433 1.05 -6.98 -3.73
C PHE A 433 1.38 -5.99 -2.59
N HIS A 434 0.39 -5.56 -1.80
CA HIS A 434 0.64 -4.69 -0.66
C HIS A 434 1.44 -5.38 0.44
N LEU A 435 1.16 -6.66 0.71
CA LEU A 435 1.96 -7.42 1.67
C LEU A 435 3.41 -7.60 1.18
N LEU A 436 3.60 -7.89 -0.11
CA LEU A 436 4.94 -7.93 -0.71
C LEU A 436 5.65 -6.59 -0.58
N PHE A 437 4.94 -5.49 -0.88
CA PHE A 437 5.45 -4.14 -0.69
C PHE A 437 5.79 -3.88 0.78
N TYR A 438 4.96 -4.39 1.70
CA TYR A 438 5.18 -4.26 3.12
C TYR A 438 6.49 -4.92 3.54
N CYS A 439 6.66 -6.21 3.20
CA CYS A 439 7.82 -7.02 3.55
C CYS A 439 9.12 -6.61 2.84
N LEU A 440 9.07 -6.05 1.63
CA LEU A 440 10.27 -5.58 0.93
C LEU A 440 10.90 -4.34 1.59
N TRP A 441 10.09 -3.54 2.28
CA TRP A 441 10.52 -2.28 2.92
C TRP A 441 10.39 -2.33 4.44
N SER A 442 10.15 -3.51 5.01
CA SER A 442 10.24 -3.73 6.45
C SER A 442 11.71 -3.82 6.86
N THR A 443 12.09 -3.08 7.89
CA THR A 443 13.45 -2.96 8.40
C THR A 443 13.47 -3.56 9.80
N SER A 444 14.34 -4.54 10.05
CA SER A 444 14.67 -4.94 11.42
C SER A 444 15.61 -3.90 12.02
N ASN A 445 15.47 -3.61 13.31
CA ASN A 445 16.30 -2.63 14.04
C ASN A 445 16.36 -1.20 13.43
N GLY A 446 15.39 -0.82 12.60
CA GLY A 446 15.33 0.53 12.03
C GLY A 446 16.43 0.83 11.01
N VAL A 447 17.03 -0.18 10.38
CA VAL A 447 18.03 0.02 9.30
C VAL A 447 17.31 0.13 7.95
N ASP A 448 17.26 1.33 7.36
CA ASP A 448 16.64 1.57 6.05
C ASP A 448 17.61 1.30 4.89
N ASN A 449 17.37 0.21 4.14
CA ASN A 449 18.12 -0.15 2.94
C ASN A 449 17.33 0.20 1.68
N PHE A 450 17.18 1.48 1.39
CA PHE A 450 16.46 1.94 0.21
C PHE A 450 17.25 1.65 -1.09
N ASP A 451 16.79 0.68 -1.89
CA ASP A 451 17.29 0.46 -3.25
C ASP A 451 16.31 0.99 -4.30
N PHE A 452 16.78 1.93 -5.12
CA PHE A 452 15.99 2.60 -6.13
C PHE A 452 15.44 1.67 -7.22
N PHE A 453 16.18 0.65 -7.66
CA PHE A 453 15.74 -0.19 -8.78
C PHE A 453 14.63 -1.19 -8.41
N PRO A 454 14.74 -1.94 -7.30
CA PRO A 454 13.63 -2.69 -6.74
C PRO A 454 12.42 -1.79 -6.47
N TYR A 455 12.63 -0.59 -5.92
CA TYR A 455 11.55 0.37 -5.73
C TYR A 455 10.84 0.71 -7.03
N LEU A 456 11.55 1.05 -8.10
CA LEU A 456 10.93 1.33 -9.40
C LEU A 456 10.13 0.14 -9.97
N LYS A 457 10.65 -1.09 -9.81
CA LYS A 457 9.96 -2.30 -10.26
C LYS A 457 8.64 -2.49 -9.52
N VAL A 458 8.65 -2.28 -8.22
CA VAL A 458 7.47 -2.46 -7.38
C VAL A 458 6.49 -1.29 -7.54
N ALA A 459 6.98 -0.05 -7.58
CA ALA A 459 6.22 1.15 -7.95
C ALA A 459 5.48 0.98 -9.30
N SER A 460 6.12 0.34 -10.27
CA SER A 460 5.52 0.03 -11.56
C SER A 460 4.28 -0.87 -11.46
N ILE A 461 4.25 -1.77 -10.48
CA ILE A 461 3.10 -2.65 -10.24
C ILE A 461 1.98 -1.86 -9.54
N GLN A 462 2.32 -0.98 -8.59
CA GLN A 462 1.34 -0.13 -7.92
C GLN A 462 0.58 0.79 -8.89
N MET A 463 1.23 1.24 -9.97
CA MET A 463 0.58 2.03 -11.03
C MET A 463 -0.59 1.30 -11.75
N ARG A 464 -0.80 0.00 -11.52
CA ARG A 464 -1.98 -0.73 -12.00
C ARG A 464 -3.29 -0.23 -11.38
N ASN A 465 -3.22 0.49 -10.26
CA ASN A 465 -4.38 1.18 -9.68
C ASN A 465 -5.01 2.23 -10.62
N ALA A 466 -4.29 2.67 -11.68
CA ALA A 466 -4.86 3.47 -12.76
C ALA A 466 -6.08 2.80 -13.42
N TRP A 467 -6.12 1.47 -13.49
CA TRP A 467 -7.25 0.73 -14.05
C TRP A 467 -8.47 0.78 -13.14
N MET A 468 -8.29 0.72 -11.82
CA MET A 468 -9.36 0.91 -10.83
C MET A 468 -9.92 2.33 -10.91
N PHE A 469 -9.05 3.33 -10.97
CA PHE A 469 -9.50 4.71 -11.10
C PHE A 469 -10.21 4.96 -12.44
N SER A 470 -9.73 4.37 -13.54
CA SER A 470 -10.42 4.40 -14.84
C SER A 470 -11.80 3.74 -14.77
N LEU A 471 -11.93 2.58 -14.10
CA LEU A 471 -13.21 1.90 -13.92
C LEU A 471 -14.19 2.77 -13.12
N PHE A 472 -13.72 3.38 -12.02
CA PHE A 472 -14.50 4.31 -11.21
C PHE A 472 -15.05 5.47 -12.05
N ILE A 473 -14.21 6.11 -12.88
CA ILE A 473 -14.66 7.22 -13.73
C ILE A 473 -15.68 6.75 -14.76
N LYS A 474 -15.50 5.57 -15.35
CA LYS A 474 -16.48 5.01 -16.29
C LYS A 474 -17.83 4.74 -15.63
N LEU A 475 -17.83 4.20 -14.41
CA LEU A 475 -19.04 3.99 -13.62
C LEU A 475 -19.71 5.32 -13.26
N MET A 476 -18.93 6.34 -12.89
CA MET A 476 -19.44 7.69 -12.63
C MET A 476 -20.13 8.26 -13.89
N VAL A 477 -19.51 8.15 -15.06
CA VAL A 477 -20.11 8.62 -16.33
C VAL A 477 -21.37 7.80 -16.66
N LEU A 478 -21.34 6.47 -16.46
CA LEU A 478 -22.52 5.63 -16.67
C LEU A 478 -23.69 6.07 -15.79
N VAL A 479 -23.44 6.27 -14.50
CA VAL A 479 -24.42 6.76 -13.52
C VAL A 479 -24.95 8.14 -13.93
N GLN A 480 -24.09 9.07 -14.34
CA GLN A 480 -24.50 10.39 -14.85
C GLN A 480 -25.42 10.27 -16.08
N THR A 481 -25.08 9.40 -17.02
CA THR A 481 -25.85 9.22 -18.26
C THR A 481 -27.16 8.46 -18.08
N THR A 482 -27.29 7.62 -17.05
CA THR A 482 -28.45 6.73 -16.86
C THR A 482 -29.38 7.20 -15.74
N LEU A 483 -28.84 7.61 -14.59
CA LEU A 483 -29.63 8.00 -13.42
C LEU A 483 -29.93 9.50 -13.37
N PHE A 484 -29.04 10.34 -13.89
CA PHE A 484 -29.16 11.79 -13.85
C PHE A 484 -29.63 12.42 -15.17
N GLN A 485 -30.20 11.63 -16.08
CA GLN A 485 -30.91 12.17 -17.24
C GLN A 485 -32.06 13.08 -16.75
N PRO A 486 -32.12 14.36 -17.15
CA PRO A 486 -33.24 15.20 -16.81
C PRO A 486 -34.51 14.60 -17.43
N ARG A 487 -35.44 14.15 -16.58
CA ARG A 487 -36.78 13.64 -16.96
C ARG A 487 -37.66 14.66 -17.70
N HIS A 488 -37.15 15.85 -18.03
CA HIS A 488 -37.88 16.95 -18.64
C HIS A 488 -37.04 17.56 -19.77
N GLY A 489 -37.17 17.01 -20.99
CA GLY A 489 -37.02 17.69 -22.29
C GLY A 489 -35.73 18.48 -22.62
N GLN A 490 -34.82 18.70 -21.67
CA GLN A 490 -33.56 19.37 -21.87
C GLN A 490 -32.57 18.32 -22.34
N THR A 491 -32.28 18.34 -23.64
CA THR A 491 -31.26 17.50 -24.26
C THR A 491 -29.95 17.62 -23.48
N LEU A 492 -29.29 16.47 -23.27
CA LEU A 492 -27.96 16.30 -22.64
C LEU A 492 -26.90 17.33 -23.12
N GLN A 493 -27.15 17.92 -24.29
CA GLN A 493 -26.40 18.99 -24.96
C GLN A 493 -26.24 20.27 -24.11
N HIS A 494 -27.20 20.62 -23.24
CA HIS A 494 -27.13 21.87 -22.46
C HIS A 494 -26.36 21.75 -21.12
N ALA A 495 -26.41 20.59 -20.47
CA ALA A 495 -25.75 20.39 -19.17
C ALA A 495 -24.26 20.03 -19.31
N GLY A 496 -23.90 19.31 -20.38
CA GLY A 496 -22.56 18.77 -20.62
C GLY A 496 -22.20 17.62 -19.67
N LEU A 497 -21.40 16.66 -20.15
CA LEU A 497 -20.91 15.56 -19.29
C LEU A 497 -19.68 16.01 -18.52
N VAL A 498 -19.68 15.80 -17.20
CA VAL A 498 -18.50 16.07 -16.37
C VAL A 498 -17.51 14.92 -16.57
N SER A 499 -16.36 15.23 -17.12
CA SER A 499 -15.29 14.25 -17.34
C SER A 499 -13.96 14.74 -16.79
N ILE A 500 -13.03 13.78 -16.70
CA ILE A 500 -11.69 14.00 -16.16
C ILE A 500 -10.71 14.20 -17.33
N ARG A 501 -9.84 15.20 -17.22
CA ARG A 501 -8.83 15.50 -18.25
C ARG A 501 -7.74 14.42 -18.35
N ARG A 502 -7.15 14.37 -19.55
CA ARG A 502 -6.30 13.29 -20.09
C ARG A 502 -5.23 12.71 -19.14
N PHE A 503 -4.55 13.54 -18.34
CA PHE A 503 -3.39 13.12 -17.53
C PHE A 503 -3.72 12.85 -16.08
N VAL A 504 -4.94 13.15 -15.62
CA VAL A 504 -5.28 13.03 -14.19
C VAL A 504 -5.21 11.58 -13.73
N ILE A 505 -5.63 10.62 -14.56
CA ILE A 505 -5.57 9.18 -14.20
C ILE A 505 -4.13 8.73 -13.99
N GLY A 506 -3.27 8.97 -14.99
CA GLY A 506 -1.86 8.60 -14.91
C GLY A 506 -1.10 9.35 -13.81
N LEU A 507 -1.38 10.64 -13.61
CA LEU A 507 -0.74 11.45 -12.57
C LEU A 507 -1.16 11.02 -11.16
N THR A 508 -2.45 10.75 -10.94
CA THR A 508 -2.95 10.23 -9.65
C THR A 508 -2.29 8.90 -9.32
N SER A 509 -2.23 7.99 -10.31
CA SER A 509 -1.56 6.70 -10.17
C SER A 509 -0.04 6.85 -9.95
N ALA A 510 0.63 7.79 -10.63
CA ALA A 510 2.06 8.03 -10.41
C ALA A 510 2.36 8.57 -9.01
N ILE A 511 1.51 9.46 -8.47
CA ILE A 511 1.67 10.01 -7.11
C ILE A 511 1.45 8.92 -6.05
N SER A 512 0.56 7.96 -6.32
CA SER A 512 0.24 6.87 -5.38
C SER A 512 1.45 6.04 -4.96
N VAL A 513 2.47 5.95 -5.82
CA VAL A 513 3.74 5.25 -5.57
C VAL A 513 4.45 5.78 -4.31
N PHE A 514 4.34 7.07 -4.03
CA PHE A 514 4.98 7.68 -2.87
C PHE A 514 4.25 7.40 -1.55
N ALA A 515 3.01 6.90 -1.60
CA ALA A 515 2.25 6.58 -0.39
C ALA A 515 2.99 5.59 0.51
N GLN A 516 3.71 4.65 -0.10
CA GLN A 516 4.46 3.62 0.61
C GLN A 516 5.89 4.03 0.98
N TRP A 517 6.28 5.28 0.71
CA TRP A 517 7.60 5.77 1.10
C TRP A 517 7.73 5.76 2.63
N ARG A 518 8.74 5.04 3.11
CA ARG A 518 9.05 4.89 4.52
C ARG A 518 10.13 5.89 4.95
N ARG A 519 9.98 6.43 6.16
CA ARG A 519 11.03 7.16 6.88
C ARG A 519 10.92 6.81 8.36
N LEU A 520 12.06 6.56 9.01
CA LEU A 520 12.12 6.21 10.44
C LEU A 520 11.53 7.33 11.32
N GLU A 521 11.67 8.58 10.90
CA GLU A 521 11.09 9.76 11.58
C GLU A 521 9.56 9.74 11.68
N PHE A 522 8.88 8.99 10.81
CA PHE A 522 7.42 8.87 10.86
C PHE A 522 6.97 7.89 11.95
N ARG A 523 7.89 7.10 12.51
CA ARG A 523 7.55 5.98 13.39
C ARG A 523 6.83 6.46 14.66
N ASP A 524 5.61 5.97 14.85
CA ASP A 524 4.82 6.20 16.06
C ASP A 524 4.12 4.89 16.43
N THR A 525 4.53 4.33 17.57
CA THR A 525 3.97 3.12 18.18
C THR A 525 3.39 3.43 19.56
N ASN A 526 2.88 4.65 19.78
CA ASN A 526 2.31 5.04 21.07
C ASN A 526 1.13 4.16 21.47
N ILE A 527 1.07 3.74 22.73
CA ILE A 527 0.06 2.83 23.25
C ILE A 527 -1.16 3.64 23.69
N VAL A 528 -2.32 3.33 23.11
CA VAL A 528 -3.59 4.02 23.34
C VAL A 528 -4.51 3.22 24.25
N TYR A 529 -4.36 1.89 24.26
CA TYR A 529 -5.20 0.99 25.07
C TYR A 529 -4.40 -0.20 25.58
N PHE A 530 -4.74 -0.63 26.79
CA PHE A 530 -4.18 -1.81 27.43
C PHE A 530 -5.29 -2.58 28.16
N GLN A 531 -5.31 -3.90 28.01
CA GLN A 531 -6.25 -4.76 28.71
C GLN A 531 -5.63 -6.11 29.07
N VAL A 532 -5.62 -6.44 30.37
CA VAL A 532 -5.30 -7.78 30.85
C VAL A 532 -6.41 -8.76 30.51
N LEU A 533 -6.05 -9.93 30.01
CA LEU A 533 -6.97 -11.02 29.74
C LEU A 533 -7.09 -11.95 30.97
N PRO A 534 -8.30 -12.39 31.33
CA PRO A 534 -8.49 -13.34 32.42
C PRO A 534 -8.03 -14.75 32.00
N ALA A 535 -7.36 -15.46 32.90
CA ALA A 535 -6.71 -16.77 32.68
C ALA A 535 -7.63 -17.95 32.29
N THR A 536 -8.94 -17.73 32.09
CA THR A 536 -9.92 -18.81 31.87
C THR A 536 -10.30 -18.99 30.40
N SER A 537 -10.05 -20.22 29.93
CA SER A 537 -10.64 -20.96 28.80
C SER A 537 -10.08 -20.75 27.38
N VAL A 538 -9.29 -21.76 27.00
CA VAL A 538 -9.03 -22.22 25.63
C VAL A 538 -10.31 -22.11 24.79
N GLY A 539 -10.26 -21.35 23.70
CA GLY A 539 -11.41 -21.03 22.83
C GLY A 539 -11.85 -19.57 22.84
N ARG A 540 -11.48 -18.80 23.88
CA ARG A 540 -11.67 -17.33 23.88
C ARG A 540 -10.69 -16.63 22.95
N GLU A 541 -9.48 -17.14 22.79
CA GLU A 541 -8.48 -16.65 21.84
C GLU A 541 -9.03 -16.58 20.42
N ALA A 542 -9.63 -17.65 19.88
CA ALA A 542 -10.21 -17.62 18.54
C ALA A 542 -11.35 -16.58 18.40
N ARG A 543 -12.05 -16.26 19.49
CA ARG A 543 -13.11 -15.23 19.53
C ARG A 543 -12.55 -13.82 19.70
N ILE A 544 -11.47 -13.67 20.48
CA ILE A 544 -10.72 -12.43 20.68
C ILE A 544 -9.98 -12.10 19.41
N GLN A 545 -9.27 -13.04 18.80
CA GLN A 545 -8.61 -12.88 17.50
C GLN A 545 -9.63 -12.51 16.42
N ARG A 546 -10.83 -13.12 16.38
CA ARG A 546 -11.93 -12.62 15.52
C ARG A 546 -12.42 -11.20 15.83
N LYS A 547 -12.29 -10.74 17.08
CA LYS A 547 -12.69 -9.39 17.52
C LYS A 547 -11.57 -8.37 17.31
N CYS A 548 -10.32 -8.83 17.34
CA CYS A 548 -9.09 -8.09 17.10
C CYS A 548 -8.63 -8.19 15.64
N ASP A 549 -9.34 -8.94 14.79
CA ASP A 549 -9.28 -8.90 13.32
C ASP A 549 -9.56 -7.45 12.93
N THR A 550 -8.50 -6.65 12.92
CA THR A 550 -8.55 -5.25 12.55
C THR A 550 -8.65 -5.24 11.03
N TYR A 551 -9.48 -4.36 10.48
CA TYR A 551 -9.51 -4.15 9.03
C TYR A 551 -8.07 -3.85 8.58
N THR A 552 -7.50 -4.73 7.77
CA THR A 552 -6.10 -4.58 7.37
C THR A 552 -5.89 -3.28 6.61
N GLU A 553 -4.74 -2.67 6.84
CA GLU A 553 -4.16 -1.64 5.96
C GLU A 553 -3.85 -2.17 4.55
N PHE A 554 -4.10 -3.45 4.26
CA PHE A 554 -3.83 -4.08 2.97
C PHE A 554 -5.10 -4.38 2.17
N GLY A 555 -4.94 -4.58 0.87
CA GLY A 555 -6.03 -4.89 -0.04
C GLY A 555 -6.75 -3.68 -0.64
N PHE A 556 -8.02 -3.87 -1.00
CA PHE A 556 -8.76 -2.88 -1.78
C PHE A 556 -9.09 -1.60 -0.99
N HIS A 557 -9.31 -1.72 0.33
CA HIS A 557 -9.49 -0.55 1.19
C HIS A 557 -8.29 0.40 1.09
N TYR A 558 -7.08 -0.16 1.14
CA TYR A 558 -5.84 0.59 0.95
C TYR A 558 -5.78 1.30 -0.40
N GLU A 559 -6.16 0.60 -1.48
CA GLU A 559 -6.18 1.20 -2.81
C GLU A 559 -7.08 2.42 -2.88
N ILE A 560 -8.29 2.34 -2.31
CA ILE A 560 -9.22 3.48 -2.25
C ILE A 560 -8.58 4.64 -1.50
N LEU A 561 -7.99 4.37 -0.34
CA LEU A 561 -7.38 5.37 0.52
C LEU A 561 -6.22 6.08 -0.20
N VAL A 562 -5.27 5.32 -0.72
CA VAL A 562 -4.11 5.85 -1.46
C VAL A 562 -4.53 6.61 -2.71
N LEU A 563 -5.47 6.09 -3.50
CA LEU A 563 -5.99 6.78 -4.68
C LEU A 563 -6.69 8.09 -4.29
N SER A 564 -7.44 8.10 -3.19
CA SER A 564 -8.14 9.29 -2.70
C SER A 564 -7.18 10.37 -2.23
N VAL A 565 -6.16 10.01 -1.45
CA VAL A 565 -5.10 10.93 -1.01
C VAL A 565 -4.33 11.46 -2.22
N SER A 566 -3.94 10.59 -3.15
CA SER A 566 -3.22 10.98 -4.37
C SER A 566 -4.05 11.91 -5.25
N PHE A 567 -5.35 11.64 -5.41
CA PHE A 567 -6.26 12.49 -6.15
C PHE A 567 -6.43 13.85 -5.47
N GLY A 568 -6.54 13.87 -4.14
CA GLY A 568 -6.55 15.09 -3.34
C GLY A 568 -5.31 15.96 -3.59
N VAL A 569 -4.11 15.36 -3.62
CA VAL A 569 -2.85 16.05 -3.96
C VAL A 569 -2.92 16.64 -5.37
N VAL A 570 -3.40 15.87 -6.37
CA VAL A 570 -3.58 16.39 -7.73
C VAL A 570 -4.54 17.58 -7.76
N VAL A 571 -5.63 17.53 -6.99
CA VAL A 571 -6.60 18.62 -6.87
C VAL A 571 -6.01 19.86 -6.25
N ILE A 572 -5.23 19.72 -5.18
CA ILE A 572 -4.54 20.83 -4.50
C ILE A 572 -3.53 21.47 -5.46
N CYS A 573 -2.64 20.66 -6.07
CA CYS A 573 -1.63 21.15 -7.02
C CYS A 573 -2.26 21.88 -8.21
N ALA A 574 -3.33 21.32 -8.79
CA ALA A 574 -4.05 21.97 -9.88
C ALA A 574 -4.76 23.25 -9.43
N SER A 575 -5.23 23.34 -8.18
CA SER A 575 -5.85 24.56 -7.64
C SER A 575 -4.82 25.66 -7.41
N ILE A 576 -3.66 25.32 -6.83
CA ILE A 576 -2.51 26.23 -6.70
C ILE A 576 -2.07 26.74 -8.08
N TRP A 577 -1.94 25.83 -9.05
CA TRP A 577 -1.58 26.21 -10.42
C TRP A 577 -2.62 27.14 -11.06
N ARG A 578 -3.93 26.96 -10.81
CA ARG A 578 -4.96 27.92 -11.25
C ARG A 578 -4.76 29.28 -10.62
N ILE A 579 -4.49 29.35 -9.32
CA ILE A 579 -4.27 30.61 -8.61
C ILE A 579 -3.05 31.32 -9.19
N LEU A 580 -1.92 30.61 -9.38
CA LEU A 580 -0.72 31.16 -10.00
C LEU A 580 -0.98 31.69 -11.43
N LEU A 581 -1.71 30.93 -12.26
CA LEU A 581 -2.11 31.38 -13.59
C LEU A 581 -3.08 32.55 -13.59
N GLN A 582 -3.86 32.75 -12.52
CA GLN A 582 -4.72 33.92 -12.36
C GLN A 582 -3.93 35.17 -11.95
N LEU A 583 -2.76 35.01 -11.32
CA LEU A 583 -1.86 36.11 -11.00
C LEU A 583 -1.04 36.57 -12.22
N GLU A 584 -0.72 35.67 -13.15
CA GLU A 584 0.02 35.98 -14.38
C GLU A 584 -0.59 37.09 -15.27
N PRO A 585 -1.90 37.13 -15.56
CA PRO A 585 -2.52 38.21 -16.33
C PRO A 585 -2.59 39.55 -15.58
N ILE A 586 -2.52 39.56 -14.25
CA ILE A 586 -2.39 40.79 -13.44
C ILE A 586 -1.01 41.43 -13.67
N VAL A 587 0.03 40.60 -13.84
CA VAL A 587 1.40 41.06 -14.13
C VAL A 587 1.62 41.37 -15.61
N THR A 588 0.95 40.66 -16.52
CA THR A 588 1.22 40.71 -17.97
C THR A 588 0.13 41.39 -18.82
N CYS A 589 -0.97 41.87 -18.22
CA CYS A 589 -2.10 42.52 -18.89
C CYS A 589 -2.63 41.76 -20.13
N ARG A 590 -2.61 40.43 -20.10
CA ARG A 590 -3.20 39.60 -21.17
C ARG A 590 -4.49 38.94 -20.69
N PRO A 591 -5.60 39.00 -21.45
CA PRO A 591 -6.81 38.27 -21.08
C PRO A 591 -6.55 36.76 -21.21
N PHE A 592 -6.45 36.08 -20.07
CA PHE A 592 -6.37 34.62 -20.00
C PHE A 592 -7.64 34.08 -19.34
N ALA A 593 -8.39 33.24 -20.05
CA ALA A 593 -9.57 32.56 -19.51
C ALA A 593 -9.17 31.16 -19.01
N PRO A 594 -9.01 30.94 -17.69
CA PRO A 594 -8.63 29.64 -17.16
C PRO A 594 -9.80 28.65 -17.27
N ARG A 595 -9.82 27.83 -18.33
CA ARG A 595 -10.72 26.67 -18.43
C ARG A 595 -10.26 25.56 -17.45
N GLY A 596 -11.20 24.89 -16.78
CA GLY A 596 -10.95 23.95 -15.68
C GLY A 596 -9.83 22.92 -15.92
N ILE A 597 -8.87 22.81 -15.00
CA ILE A 597 -7.64 21.99 -15.10
C ILE A 597 -7.88 20.49 -14.92
N ILE A 598 -8.89 20.09 -14.14
CA ILE A 598 -9.12 18.69 -13.74
C ILE A 598 -10.40 18.18 -14.38
N PHE A 599 -11.51 18.82 -14.02
CA PHE A 599 -12.81 18.55 -14.61
C PHE A 599 -13.04 19.45 -15.81
N ALA A 600 -13.54 18.85 -16.88
CA ALA A 600 -14.06 19.56 -18.04
C ALA A 600 -15.50 19.12 -18.27
N ARG A 601 -16.36 20.08 -18.62
CA ARG A 601 -17.67 19.74 -19.18
C ARG A 601 -17.51 19.53 -20.68
N SER A 602 -17.90 18.36 -21.15
CA SER A 602 -17.94 18.05 -22.58
C SER A 602 -19.34 18.32 -23.11
N PHE A 603 -19.44 19.29 -24.03
CA PHE A 603 -20.70 19.68 -24.68
C PHE A 603 -20.86 19.04 -26.06
N TYR A 604 -19.76 18.57 -26.67
CA TYR A 604 -19.75 17.96 -28.00
C TYR A 604 -19.54 16.45 -27.90
N VAL A 605 -20.62 15.73 -27.61
CA VAL A 605 -20.68 14.28 -27.77
C VAL A 605 -21.21 14.04 -29.20
N PRO A 606 -20.40 13.55 -30.17
CA PRO A 606 -20.89 13.36 -31.54
C PRO A 606 -22.10 12.40 -31.56
N PHE A 607 -23.05 12.59 -32.49
CA PHE A 607 -24.24 11.74 -32.61
C PHE A 607 -23.92 10.24 -32.82
N SER A 608 -22.70 9.93 -33.27
CA SER A 608 -22.19 8.55 -33.38
C SER A 608 -21.78 7.92 -32.05
N THR A 609 -21.74 8.69 -30.95
CA THR A 609 -21.51 8.17 -29.59
C THR A 609 -22.81 7.53 -29.11
N GLY A 610 -22.80 6.21 -28.95
CA GLY A 610 -23.98 5.36 -28.81
C GLY A 610 -24.06 4.28 -29.89
N VAL A 611 -23.56 4.55 -31.10
CA VAL A 611 -23.58 3.62 -32.25
C VAL A 611 -22.17 3.09 -32.61
N LEU A 612 -21.15 3.95 -32.65
CA LEU A 612 -19.76 3.60 -32.99
C LEU A 612 -18.82 3.59 -31.76
N PHE A 613 -19.19 4.31 -30.69
CA PHE A 613 -18.41 4.43 -29.47
C PHE A 613 -19.33 4.38 -28.24
N PRO A 614 -18.98 3.70 -27.14
CA PRO A 614 -19.77 3.75 -25.91
C PRO A 614 -19.84 5.18 -25.36
N VAL A 615 -21.04 5.61 -24.92
CA VAL A 615 -21.32 6.93 -24.33
C VAL A 615 -20.47 7.21 -23.08
N THR A 616 -19.87 6.15 -22.51
CA THR A 616 -19.01 6.16 -21.32
C THR A 616 -17.52 6.40 -21.63
N MET A 617 -17.17 6.97 -22.78
CA MET A 617 -15.77 7.31 -23.09
C MET A 617 -15.32 8.57 -22.32
N LEU A 618 -14.11 8.51 -21.77
CA LEU A 618 -13.43 9.65 -21.16
C LEU A 618 -13.23 10.76 -22.21
N ASP A 619 -13.62 11.98 -21.86
CA ASP A 619 -13.88 13.11 -22.75
C ASP A 619 -12.85 13.32 -23.89
N VAL A 620 -13.38 13.57 -25.09
CA VAL A 620 -12.60 13.97 -26.26
C VAL A 620 -12.87 15.44 -26.56
N PHE A 621 -12.15 16.33 -25.87
CA PHE A 621 -12.22 17.75 -26.20
C PHE A 621 -11.50 18.02 -27.53
N TRP A 622 -12.27 18.39 -28.57
CA TRP A 622 -11.75 18.94 -29.82
C TRP A 622 -11.83 20.46 -29.73
N LYS A 623 -10.68 21.14 -29.84
CA LYS A 623 -10.65 22.60 -30.01
C LYS A 623 -10.76 22.89 -31.51
N PHE A 624 -11.94 23.26 -31.98
CA PHE A 624 -12.09 23.75 -33.35
C PHE A 624 -11.75 25.25 -33.37
N ARG A 625 -10.80 25.64 -34.23
CA ARG A 625 -10.57 27.05 -34.55
C ARG A 625 -11.34 27.31 -35.83
N THR A 626 -12.49 27.97 -35.75
CA THR A 626 -13.18 28.46 -36.94
C THR A 626 -12.38 29.66 -37.45
N LYS A 627 -11.79 29.54 -38.64
CA LYS A 627 -11.33 30.75 -39.35
C LYS A 627 -12.58 31.48 -39.79
N GLY A 628 -12.75 32.74 -39.36
CA GLY A 628 -13.86 33.58 -39.77
C GLY A 628 -13.95 33.65 -41.29
N GLY A 629 -14.91 32.91 -41.85
CA GLY A 629 -15.37 33.05 -43.22
C GLY A 629 -16.78 33.59 -43.14
N VAL A 630 -16.98 34.81 -43.64
CA VAL A 630 -18.30 35.42 -43.78
C VAL A 630 -19.15 34.51 -44.67
N MET A 631 -20.08 33.78 -44.07
CA MET A 631 -21.16 33.10 -44.79
C MET A 631 -22.14 34.18 -45.27
N GLN A 632 -21.96 34.62 -46.50
CA GLN A 632 -22.90 35.49 -47.19
C GLN A 632 -24.05 34.62 -47.71
N GLY A 633 -25.07 34.42 -46.87
CA GLY A 633 -26.30 33.71 -47.21
C GLY A 633 -27.49 34.39 -46.53
N GLN A 634 -28.30 35.10 -47.32
CA GLN A 634 -29.49 35.82 -46.87
C GLN A 634 -30.59 34.85 -46.43
N ALA A 635 -30.59 34.44 -45.16
CA ALA A 635 -31.79 34.07 -44.43
C ALA A 635 -31.48 34.12 -42.93
N ASN A 636 -32.26 34.89 -42.17
CA ASN A 636 -32.19 35.10 -40.71
C ASN A 636 -31.26 36.23 -40.23
N ALA A 637 -31.45 37.44 -40.79
CA ALA A 637 -30.77 38.66 -40.35
C ALA A 637 -31.33 39.30 -39.07
N GLU A 638 -32.37 38.72 -38.43
CA GLU A 638 -32.99 39.32 -37.22
C GLU A 638 -32.52 38.70 -35.90
N PHE A 639 -31.98 37.48 -35.88
CA PHE A 639 -31.53 36.86 -34.62
C PHE A 639 -30.10 37.28 -34.21
N VAL A 640 -29.26 37.67 -35.18
CA VAL A 640 -27.86 38.07 -34.95
C VAL A 640 -27.72 39.47 -34.33
N ARG A 641 -28.77 40.32 -34.39
CA ARG A 641 -28.72 41.68 -33.83
C ARG A 641 -28.80 41.73 -32.31
N ALA A 642 -29.35 40.72 -31.65
CA ALA A 642 -29.51 40.74 -30.20
C ALA A 642 -28.20 40.45 -29.43
N GLU A 643 -27.31 39.61 -29.97
CA GLU A 643 -26.00 39.31 -29.33
C GLU A 643 -24.86 40.24 -29.81
N ALA A 644 -25.04 40.97 -30.92
CA ALA A 644 -24.03 41.88 -31.44
C ALA A 644 -23.92 43.21 -30.66
N ALA A 645 -24.87 43.53 -29.76
CA ALA A 645 -24.86 44.76 -28.99
C ALA A 645 -23.77 44.79 -27.88
N ASP A 646 -23.30 43.63 -27.43
CA ASP A 646 -22.31 43.50 -26.34
C ASP A 646 -20.84 43.33 -26.80
N CYS A 647 -20.58 43.03 -28.07
CA CYS A 647 -19.21 42.98 -28.64
C CYS A 647 -18.81 44.37 -29.21
N ARG A 648 -18.74 45.43 -28.38
CA ARG A 648 -18.03 46.69 -28.75
C ARG A 648 -16.68 46.78 -28.05
N PHE A 649 -15.72 45.95 -28.44
CA PHE A 649 -14.27 46.23 -28.39
C PHE A 649 -13.57 45.03 -29.05
N ASN A 650 -12.50 45.29 -29.82
CA ASN A 650 -11.75 44.33 -30.63
C ASN A 650 -11.31 43.05 -29.88
N ALA A 651 -12.20 42.08 -29.74
CA ALA A 651 -11.93 40.74 -29.27
C ALA A 651 -12.55 39.75 -30.26
N GLU A 652 -11.81 38.69 -30.59
CA GLU A 652 -12.30 37.54 -31.36
C GLU A 652 -13.59 37.00 -30.72
N CYS A 653 -14.78 37.33 -31.27
CA CYS A 653 -16.04 36.76 -30.78
C CYS A 653 -16.17 35.31 -31.34
N GLU A 654 -16.30 34.33 -30.44
CA GLU A 654 -16.48 32.90 -30.72
C GLU A 654 -17.96 32.67 -31.10
N PHE A 655 -18.26 32.42 -32.38
CA PHE A 655 -19.64 32.22 -32.85
C PHE A 655 -20.09 30.76 -32.72
N ASP A 656 -21.30 30.58 -32.19
CA ASP A 656 -21.98 29.31 -32.05
C ASP A 656 -22.74 28.98 -33.36
N VAL A 657 -22.19 28.10 -34.19
CA VAL A 657 -22.82 27.69 -35.47
C VAL A 657 -23.48 26.32 -35.30
N ARG A 658 -24.82 26.32 -35.33
CA ARG A 658 -25.66 25.10 -35.30
C ARG A 658 -25.60 24.38 -36.65
N PHE A 659 -25.24 23.10 -36.64
CA PHE A 659 -25.56 22.20 -37.75
C PHE A 659 -26.55 21.14 -37.24
N ALA A 660 -27.78 21.19 -37.76
CA ALA A 660 -28.70 20.06 -37.72
C ALA A 660 -28.29 19.11 -38.84
N VAL A 661 -27.92 17.87 -38.51
CA VAL A 661 -27.79 16.79 -39.48
C VAL A 661 -28.66 15.65 -38.95
N ILE A 662 -29.67 15.29 -39.73
CA ILE A 662 -30.64 14.20 -39.49
C ILE A 662 -29.91 12.87 -39.46
#